data_AF-A0A3D0DN95-F1
#
_entry.id   AF-A0A3D0DN95-F1
#
_cell.length_a   1.000
_cell.length_b   1.000
_cell.length_c   1.000
_cell.angle_alpha   90.00
_cell.angle_beta   90.00
_cell.angle_gamma   90.00
#
_symmetry.space_group_name_H-M   'P 1'
#
loop_
_entity.id
_entity.type
_entity.pdbx_description
1 polymer ?
#
loop_
_entity_poly.entity_id
_entity_poly.type
_entity_poly.pdbx_seq_one_letter_code
_entity_poly.pdbx_strand_id
1 'polypeptide(L)'
;MKRIMNKKIVYLFFILAFLLLFLIKVIGIALEDNIDQQLLFDDISFERESSTYFTEHLACPEGIYDISIDYDSDTDFNVEVTAEQISHKTIFADTPYFCSGKAHKTFSVWVNDDCEQMTIKLHGESDNIKINSIRIKSSWNSKLYRIIKISLVLLFLIFVLFVYVKRNLFRKYSFEIFGILGIATFASLGALVRYIISGDDLYFHLMRIEGLKEAFLLGDIPCRIQTNWFDGWGSAVSIMYGDVSLVLPAVMRLMGFTLITSYSVFVVVINTLTAISAFYAFVRLTNNKYISMLVCGLYVLSPYRLCDIYVRGAFGEYISMIFLPLVVLFFYYVFAKDVNGDDYGKQIIIPVIGLSGVIQTHVLTIAMILVFGTIFLLFNYKELFVFKRIKYALKICSIVILVNMWFLIPFLRFLSEDLNVNSKAYHPNDYQWYGLTIAEIVAQKASPSMGYNWANNSSLSNRMGLAVGNGFLIFLIIYFYLLINKKIEKNKKASLITAVLGICALLLTSIYFPYAEINKHIPILFSILKVNIPFRYMSIALVMFSFLILFSYENLNNCFSKILRYGIFMGLGLISIIQSFDYMYSYIYSGESFVCYDGSTIKIEDSELGEYLYQGVSIYDNHNNDFLSSGCSIEDKKINHNRYDIKLNVNNENAYIELPLNYYPGYSAYSSEGGKLRIEKGTNGRLKVNIPTIGINNIRVRYKGFISWKIADIISLLSILLLLSTQFNNSKHKTFNQITLKVKKTMKEKRWISLLFFGLILCVVFVGILYLNLHTELVSDDVMYLYSFRTGWPETDTHRFTLSDLFSSMSYHRKIWNGRVVAHGLLQVLLMLPPIPFRIVNSLFFIILGLLVYFHSTYKNKKSKSLIVLIYIFIWFFVPNFGQTILWASGAASYLWCTCIILAILIPYRVYIVNDKIGGKFFSVFMLLFGIIAGCTNENTGGALVLLCMSFCLYYYLLKKHIPLWAITGVLGEIIGVLFLVTANGNKRIDSSTDIRGYIERLKIIVNMFFEKYILLAFFIIIMLIINYASSKEKVTKKKMFSTDIFFSVAFVLSGLASVGVLMFSAIFPLRAMFVASVFLIIVFGINYSSVVNKLGDTTSLCICIMAVLLCIESYRYQSQNILDTWKQVDYGLDLIKDAHNEGKASVEVPLLQLNGSEYDAFSETQYLNEDSGSWFNTWMKYKYGVEITGY
;
A
#
# COMPACT_ATOMS: atom_id res chain seq x y z
N MET A 1 27.36 -15.67 -38.72
CA MET A 1 26.99 -14.94 -37.48
C MET A 1 25.47 -14.79 -37.27
N LYS A 2 24.64 -15.69 -37.81
CA LYS A 2 23.18 -15.78 -37.60
C LYS A 2 22.86 -17.14 -36.97
N ARG A 3 22.94 -17.27 -35.65
CA ARG A 3 22.28 -18.35 -34.89
C ARG A 3 22.36 -18.10 -33.38
N ILE A 4 21.17 -17.92 -32.79
CA ILE A 4 20.85 -18.15 -31.37
C ILE A 4 21.45 -17.16 -30.36
N MET A 5 21.20 -15.86 -30.54
CA MET A 5 20.89 -15.04 -29.35
C MET A 5 19.44 -15.36 -29.00
N ASN A 6 19.25 -16.08 -27.90
CA ASN A 6 17.94 -16.52 -27.45
C ASN A 6 17.02 -15.29 -27.37
N LYS A 7 15.87 -15.31 -28.05
CA LYS A 7 14.94 -14.15 -28.06
C LYS A 7 14.66 -13.62 -26.64
N LYS A 8 14.69 -14.52 -25.64
CA LYS A 8 14.60 -14.21 -24.21
C LYS A 8 15.76 -13.39 -23.63
N ILE A 9 16.99 -13.59 -24.11
CA ILE A 9 18.17 -12.80 -23.71
C ILE A 9 18.06 -11.38 -24.26
N VAL A 10 17.59 -11.22 -25.49
CA VAL A 10 17.29 -9.89 -26.06
C VAL A 10 16.21 -9.19 -25.24
N TYR A 11 15.11 -9.87 -24.91
CA TYR A 11 14.06 -9.27 -24.07
C TYR A 11 14.55 -8.90 -22.67
N LEU A 12 15.38 -9.74 -22.06
CA LEU A 12 15.95 -9.48 -20.75
C LEU A 12 16.92 -8.29 -20.80
N PHE A 13 17.71 -8.18 -21.86
CA PHE A 13 18.59 -7.04 -22.09
C PHE A 13 17.79 -5.74 -22.26
N PHE A 14 16.72 -5.74 -23.05
CA PHE A 14 15.83 -4.58 -23.17
C PHE A 14 15.19 -4.21 -21.83
N ILE A 15 14.64 -5.19 -21.08
CA ILE A 15 14.06 -4.92 -19.75
C ILE A 15 15.11 -4.34 -18.80
N LEU A 16 16.33 -4.89 -18.79
CA LEU A 16 17.43 -4.40 -17.95
C LEU A 16 17.89 -3.00 -18.36
N ALA A 17 17.99 -2.71 -19.65
CA ALA A 17 18.32 -1.38 -20.16
C ALA A 17 17.25 -0.36 -19.79
N PHE A 18 15.96 -0.71 -19.92
CA PHE A 18 14.85 0.13 -19.49
C PHE A 18 14.82 0.32 -17.97
N LEU A 19 15.11 -0.71 -17.17
CA LEU A 19 15.22 -0.61 -15.72
C LEU A 19 16.42 0.26 -15.29
N LEU A 20 17.54 0.18 -16.00
CA LEU A 20 18.72 1.02 -15.74
C LEU A 20 18.42 2.48 -16.08
N LEU A 21 17.83 2.77 -17.25
CA LEU A 21 17.39 4.12 -17.62
C LEU A 21 16.34 4.66 -16.65
N PHE A 22 15.44 3.81 -16.18
CA PHE A 22 14.47 4.15 -15.15
C PHE A 22 15.15 4.52 -13.83
N LEU A 23 16.09 3.71 -13.34
CA LEU A 23 16.85 3.99 -12.12
C LEU A 23 17.64 5.29 -12.24
N ILE A 24 18.30 5.54 -13.37
CA ILE A 24 19.03 6.80 -13.62
C ILE A 24 18.07 8.00 -13.53
N LYS A 25 16.90 7.94 -14.17
CA LYS A 25 15.91 9.02 -14.09
C LYS A 25 15.33 9.21 -12.69
N VAL A 26 15.05 8.12 -11.96
CA VAL A 26 14.52 8.19 -10.59
C VAL A 26 15.55 8.78 -9.64
N ILE A 27 16.83 8.39 -9.76
CA ILE A 27 17.92 8.97 -8.98
C ILE A 27 18.06 10.46 -9.30
N GLY A 28 17.98 10.85 -10.58
CA GLY A 28 17.96 12.26 -10.99
C GLY A 28 16.87 13.07 -10.27
N ILE A 29 15.62 12.62 -10.34
CA ILE A 29 14.48 13.29 -9.67
C ILE A 29 14.64 13.34 -8.15
N ALA A 30 15.23 12.30 -7.55
CA ALA A 30 15.45 12.25 -6.10
C ALA A 30 16.49 13.28 -5.63
N LEU A 31 17.51 13.54 -6.46
CA LEU A 31 18.62 14.47 -6.19
C LEU A 31 18.30 15.94 -6.51
N GLU A 32 17.22 16.23 -7.24
CA GLU A 32 16.82 17.62 -7.54
C GLU A 32 16.39 18.37 -6.27
N ASP A 33 16.79 19.64 -6.14
CA ASP A 33 16.38 20.49 -5.03
C ASP A 33 14.91 20.91 -5.16
N ASN A 34 14.22 21.06 -4.02
CA ASN A 34 12.87 21.59 -4.01
C ASN A 34 12.91 23.12 -4.10
N ILE A 35 11.99 23.71 -4.86
CA ILE A 35 11.81 25.16 -4.93
C ILE A 35 10.98 25.61 -3.73
N ASP A 36 11.42 26.69 -3.08
CA ASP A 36 10.70 27.39 -2.02
C ASP A 36 11.05 28.88 -2.13
N GLN A 37 10.21 29.63 -2.85
CA GLN A 37 10.38 31.06 -3.11
C GLN A 37 9.24 31.83 -2.45
N GLN A 38 9.55 32.96 -1.83
CA GLN A 38 8.55 33.87 -1.25
C GLN A 38 8.75 35.25 -1.87
N LEU A 39 7.69 35.77 -2.50
CA LEU A 39 7.61 37.12 -3.07
C LEU A 39 6.87 38.02 -2.08
N LEU A 40 7.40 39.21 -1.85
CA LEU A 40 6.78 40.23 -1.02
C LEU A 40 6.01 41.23 -1.90
N PHE A 41 5.26 42.14 -1.28
CA PHE A 41 4.44 43.11 -2.00
C PHE A 41 5.24 43.96 -3.00
N ASP A 42 6.49 44.29 -2.69
CA ASP A 42 7.36 45.10 -3.55
C ASP A 42 7.76 44.38 -4.85
N ASP A 43 7.62 43.06 -4.91
CA ASP A 43 7.92 42.23 -6.08
C ASP A 43 6.72 42.06 -7.03
N ILE A 44 5.59 42.74 -6.74
CA ILE A 44 4.33 42.63 -7.48
C ILE A 44 4.05 43.93 -8.24
N SER A 45 3.92 43.82 -9.55
CA SER A 45 3.60 44.96 -10.42
C SER A 45 2.09 45.13 -10.58
N PHE A 46 1.64 46.37 -10.80
CA PHE A 46 0.23 46.71 -10.98
C PHE A 46 -0.03 47.36 -12.34
N GLU A 47 -0.95 46.79 -13.12
CA GLU A 47 -1.37 47.29 -14.42
C GLU A 47 -2.72 48.04 -14.31
N ARG A 48 -2.69 49.37 -14.49
CA ARG A 48 -3.86 50.25 -14.32
C ARG A 48 -4.98 50.04 -15.33
N GLU A 49 -4.66 49.68 -16.58
CA GLU A 49 -5.66 49.52 -17.65
C GLU A 49 -6.52 48.27 -17.46
N SER A 50 -5.95 47.20 -16.90
CA SER A 50 -6.59 45.91 -16.66
C SER A 50 -7.02 45.70 -15.20
N SER A 51 -6.70 46.64 -14.29
CA SER A 51 -6.87 46.49 -12.83
C SER A 51 -6.32 45.14 -12.33
N THR A 52 -5.12 44.76 -12.78
CA THR A 52 -4.53 43.44 -12.52
C THR A 52 -3.18 43.59 -11.81
N TYR A 53 -2.99 42.86 -10.72
CA TYR A 53 -1.67 42.67 -10.10
C TYR A 53 -0.98 41.47 -10.75
N PHE A 54 0.31 41.55 -11.02
CA PHE A 54 1.06 40.44 -11.59
C PHE A 54 2.47 40.30 -11.03
N THR A 55 2.97 39.08 -10.94
CA THR A 55 4.37 38.79 -10.58
C THR A 55 5.29 38.95 -11.79
N GLU A 56 6.57 39.25 -11.57
CA GLU A 56 7.59 39.07 -12.62
C GLU A 56 7.64 37.62 -13.12
N HIS A 57 8.31 37.38 -14.24
CA HIS A 57 8.44 36.06 -14.84
C HIS A 57 9.19 35.10 -13.92
N LEU A 58 8.53 33.99 -13.58
CA LEU A 58 9.06 32.95 -12.70
C LEU A 58 9.47 31.72 -13.50
N ALA A 59 10.71 31.28 -13.33
CA ALA A 59 11.21 30.04 -13.91
C ALA A 59 10.86 28.84 -13.01
N CYS A 60 10.02 27.94 -13.52
CA CYS A 60 9.57 26.73 -12.84
C CYS A 60 9.81 25.49 -13.72
N PRO A 61 10.67 24.53 -13.30
CA PRO A 61 10.84 23.26 -14.00
C PRO A 61 9.59 22.37 -13.90
N GLU A 62 9.54 21.27 -14.67
CA GLU A 62 8.46 20.28 -14.62
C GLU A 62 8.20 19.80 -13.17
N GLY A 63 6.98 19.98 -12.69
CA GLY A 63 6.61 19.64 -11.32
C GLY A 63 5.22 20.11 -10.92
N ILE A 64 4.88 19.83 -9.66
CA ILE A 64 3.69 20.35 -8.98
C ILE A 64 4.15 21.39 -7.95
N TYR A 65 3.48 22.54 -7.95
CA TYR A 65 3.80 23.66 -7.07
C TYR A 65 2.57 24.08 -6.28
N ASP A 66 2.73 24.29 -4.99
CA ASP A 66 1.71 24.87 -4.12
C ASP A 66 1.95 26.38 -4.04
N ILE A 67 0.96 27.16 -4.49
CA ILE A 67 0.97 28.61 -4.44
C ILE A 67 0.13 29.02 -3.24
N SER A 68 0.74 29.71 -2.29
CA SER A 68 0.09 30.21 -1.08
C SER A 68 0.08 31.73 -1.08
N ILE A 69 -1.09 32.33 -0.86
CA ILE A 69 -1.27 33.79 -0.89
C ILE A 69 -1.81 34.24 0.46
N ASP A 70 -1.07 35.13 1.11
CA ASP A 70 -1.50 35.88 2.30
C ASP A 70 -2.01 37.25 1.87
N TYR A 71 -3.27 37.55 2.16
CA TYR A 71 -3.91 38.78 1.70
C TYR A 71 -4.88 39.39 2.72
N ASP A 72 -5.15 40.67 2.53
CA ASP A 72 -6.12 41.50 3.25
C ASP A 72 -6.85 42.33 2.19
N SER A 73 -8.14 42.04 1.94
CA SER A 73 -8.89 42.74 0.89
C SER A 73 -10.33 43.03 1.29
N ASP A 74 -10.84 44.21 0.90
CA ASP A 74 -12.24 44.59 1.11
C ASP A 74 -13.18 44.07 0.01
N THR A 75 -12.63 43.52 -1.09
CA THR A 75 -13.38 43.02 -2.24
C THR A 75 -12.95 41.61 -2.61
N ASP A 76 -13.86 40.85 -3.23
CA ASP A 76 -13.53 39.52 -3.74
C ASP A 76 -12.67 39.62 -5.01
N PHE A 77 -11.73 38.70 -5.21
CA PHE A 77 -10.85 38.68 -6.39
C PHE A 77 -10.54 37.26 -6.87
N ASN A 78 -10.05 37.13 -8.09
CA ASN A 78 -9.64 35.86 -8.68
C ASN A 78 -8.15 35.83 -8.96
N VAL A 79 -7.55 34.64 -8.85
CA VAL A 79 -6.14 34.43 -9.21
C VAL A 79 -6.05 33.55 -10.43
N GLU A 80 -5.25 33.95 -11.41
CA GLU A 80 -4.99 33.23 -12.64
C GLU A 80 -3.49 32.98 -12.77
N VAL A 81 -3.09 31.76 -13.14
CA VAL A 81 -1.70 31.43 -13.42
C VAL A 81 -1.55 31.21 -14.92
N THR A 82 -0.68 32.01 -15.53
CA THR A 82 -0.45 32.03 -16.97
C THR A 82 1.02 31.74 -17.28
N ALA A 83 1.30 31.29 -18.50
CA ALA A 83 2.66 31.16 -19.02
C ALA A 83 2.72 31.70 -20.44
N GLU A 84 3.80 32.41 -20.77
CA GLU A 84 4.06 32.87 -22.12
C GLU A 84 4.36 31.65 -23.03
N GLN A 85 3.65 31.55 -24.15
CA GLN A 85 3.33 30.29 -24.81
C GLN A 85 4.54 29.47 -25.32
N ILE A 86 4.67 28.22 -24.85
CA ILE A 86 5.43 27.15 -25.54
C ILE A 86 4.48 26.05 -26.05
N SER A 87 3.43 25.70 -25.28
CA SER A 87 2.45 24.65 -25.62
C SER A 87 1.16 24.82 -24.80
N HIS A 88 0.01 24.42 -25.36
CA HIS A 88 -1.29 24.37 -24.64
C HIS A 88 -1.36 23.35 -23.49
N LYS A 89 -0.23 22.68 -23.17
CA LYS A 89 -0.11 21.71 -22.08
C LYS A 89 0.92 22.12 -21.03
N THR A 90 1.56 23.29 -21.19
CA THR A 90 2.67 23.71 -20.32
C THR A 90 2.22 23.85 -18.87
N ILE A 91 1.08 24.50 -18.61
CA ILE A 91 0.53 24.69 -17.26
C ILE A 91 -0.92 24.21 -17.20
N PHE A 92 -1.25 23.48 -16.14
CA PHE A 92 -2.62 23.26 -15.69
C PHE A 92 -2.78 23.90 -14.30
N ALA A 93 -3.62 24.93 -14.23
CA ALA A 93 -3.97 25.65 -13.03
C ALA A 93 -5.47 25.97 -13.05
N ASP A 94 -6.10 25.91 -11.89
CA ASP A 94 -7.45 26.43 -11.73
C ASP A 94 -7.40 27.96 -11.56
N THR A 95 -8.56 28.61 -11.65
CA THR A 95 -8.75 30.03 -11.31
C THR A 95 -9.47 30.18 -9.97
N PRO A 96 -8.77 30.02 -8.83
CA PRO A 96 -9.39 30.06 -7.51
C PRO A 96 -9.99 31.43 -7.18
N TYR A 97 -11.16 31.39 -6.55
CA TYR A 97 -11.89 32.54 -6.00
C TYR A 97 -11.42 32.86 -4.58
N PHE A 98 -11.21 34.14 -4.29
CA PHE A 98 -10.79 34.65 -2.99
C PHE A 98 -11.85 35.62 -2.46
N CYS A 99 -12.33 35.36 -1.23
CA CYS A 99 -13.35 36.18 -0.59
C CYS A 99 -12.70 37.36 0.16
N SER A 100 -13.43 38.46 0.29
CA SER A 100 -13.05 39.62 1.11
C SER A 100 -12.77 39.24 2.56
N GLY A 101 -11.77 39.90 3.15
CA GLY A 101 -11.27 39.71 4.50
C GLY A 101 -9.76 39.41 4.56
N LYS A 102 -9.30 39.02 5.76
CA LYS A 102 -7.94 38.55 6.01
C LYS A 102 -7.90 37.04 5.96
N ALA A 103 -7.18 36.48 5.00
CA ALA A 103 -7.08 35.02 4.87
C ALA A 103 -5.75 34.57 4.25
N HIS A 104 -5.49 33.27 4.45
CA HIS A 104 -4.43 32.52 3.81
C HIS A 104 -5.07 31.42 2.98
N LYS A 105 -4.71 31.32 1.70
CA LYS A 105 -5.22 30.25 0.82
C LYS A 105 -4.11 29.67 -0.03
N THR A 106 -4.12 28.34 -0.16
CA THR A 106 -3.17 27.57 -0.96
C THR A 106 -3.91 26.78 -2.03
N PHE A 107 -3.36 26.72 -3.24
CA PHE A 107 -3.83 25.87 -4.32
C PHE A 107 -2.63 25.33 -5.11
N SER A 108 -2.80 24.16 -5.74
CA SER A 108 -1.73 23.52 -6.52
C SER A 108 -1.80 23.86 -8.01
N VAL A 109 -0.63 23.93 -8.65
CA VAL A 109 -0.42 24.16 -10.08
C VAL A 109 0.48 23.06 -10.65
N TRP A 110 0.13 22.56 -11.83
CA TRP A 110 0.90 21.53 -12.56
C TRP A 110 1.64 22.15 -13.73
N VAL A 111 2.96 22.11 -13.66
CA VAL A 111 3.87 22.50 -14.75
C VAL A 111 4.35 21.21 -15.43
N ASN A 112 3.89 20.94 -16.65
CA ASN A 112 4.20 19.67 -17.35
C ASN A 112 5.47 19.71 -18.18
N ASP A 113 5.88 20.91 -18.60
CA ASP A 113 7.08 21.18 -19.38
C ASP A 113 7.82 22.33 -18.68
N ASP A 114 9.16 22.32 -18.68
CA ASP A 114 9.96 23.38 -18.07
C ASP A 114 9.51 24.76 -18.59
N CYS A 115 9.14 25.65 -17.68
CA CYS A 115 8.54 26.94 -17.98
C CYS A 115 9.41 28.07 -17.43
N GLU A 116 9.95 28.91 -18.31
CA GLU A 116 10.83 30.02 -17.91
C GLU A 116 10.05 31.29 -17.56
N GLN A 117 8.80 31.42 -18.03
CA GLN A 117 7.98 32.64 -17.93
C GLN A 117 6.59 32.34 -17.37
N MET A 118 6.52 31.80 -16.15
CA MET A 118 5.26 31.67 -15.41
C MET A 118 4.91 33.01 -14.73
N THR A 119 3.65 33.44 -14.82
CA THR A 119 3.16 34.68 -14.22
C THR A 119 1.86 34.43 -13.47
N ILE A 120 1.79 34.90 -12.22
CA ILE A 120 0.59 34.88 -11.40
C ILE A 120 -0.11 36.24 -11.54
N LYS A 121 -1.37 36.25 -11.96
CA LYS A 121 -2.21 37.43 -12.15
C LYS A 121 -3.35 37.42 -11.14
N LEU A 122 -3.62 38.55 -10.51
CA LEU A 122 -4.74 38.74 -9.60
C LEU A 122 -5.69 39.78 -10.19
N HIS A 123 -6.92 39.35 -10.46
CA HIS A 123 -7.98 40.14 -11.09
C HIS A 123 -8.97 40.61 -10.02
N GLY A 124 -9.00 41.92 -9.73
CA GLY A 124 -9.93 42.53 -8.77
C GLY A 124 -9.82 44.06 -8.71
N GLU A 125 -10.67 44.71 -7.91
CA GLU A 125 -10.69 46.18 -7.82
C GLU A 125 -9.46 46.71 -7.08
N SER A 126 -8.66 47.52 -7.78
CA SER A 126 -7.27 47.81 -7.41
C SER A 126 -7.03 48.56 -6.10
N ASP A 127 -7.94 49.42 -5.66
CA ASP A 127 -7.69 50.25 -4.47
C ASP A 127 -7.88 49.49 -3.13
N ASN A 128 -8.36 48.24 -3.18
CA ASN A 128 -8.84 47.50 -2.00
C ASN A 128 -8.16 46.11 -1.79
N ILE A 129 -7.09 45.78 -2.51
CA ILE A 129 -6.38 44.49 -2.36
C ILE A 129 -4.97 44.73 -1.81
N LYS A 130 -4.70 44.25 -0.60
CA LYS A 130 -3.37 44.25 0.01
C LYS A 130 -2.81 42.83 0.09
N ILE A 131 -1.77 42.55 -0.68
CA ILE A 131 -1.08 41.26 -0.68
C ILE A 131 0.10 41.32 0.30
N ASN A 132 0.14 40.44 1.29
CA ASN A 132 1.25 40.41 2.26
C ASN A 132 2.43 39.58 1.73
N SER A 133 2.16 38.40 1.16
CA SER A 133 3.17 37.60 0.47
C SER A 133 2.55 36.56 -0.46
N ILE A 134 3.29 36.20 -1.51
CA ILE A 134 3.00 35.05 -2.39
C ILE A 134 4.15 34.05 -2.25
N ARG A 135 3.87 32.85 -1.75
CA ARG A 135 4.87 31.79 -1.60
C ARG A 135 4.62 30.67 -2.61
N ILE A 136 5.66 30.29 -3.34
CA ILE A 136 5.65 29.22 -4.33
C ILE A 136 6.57 28.12 -3.83
N LYS A 137 6.00 26.95 -3.57
CA LYS A 137 6.75 25.82 -3.01
C LYS A 137 6.50 24.55 -3.81
N SER A 138 7.54 23.77 -4.08
CA SER A 138 7.36 22.43 -4.66
C SER A 138 6.46 21.58 -3.75
N SER A 139 5.37 21.07 -4.32
CA SER A 139 4.43 20.25 -3.56
C SER A 139 5.09 18.93 -3.14
N TRP A 140 4.66 18.40 -1.99
CA TRP A 140 5.26 17.19 -1.39
C TRP A 140 5.20 15.96 -2.31
N ASN A 141 4.20 15.89 -3.20
CA ASN A 141 4.00 14.80 -4.16
C ASN A 141 4.57 15.08 -5.56
N SER A 142 5.22 16.22 -5.80
CA SER A 142 5.76 16.59 -7.12
C SER A 142 6.76 15.55 -7.65
N LYS A 143 7.75 15.16 -6.83
CA LYS A 143 8.72 14.11 -7.17
C LYS A 143 8.05 12.75 -7.38
N LEU A 144 7.07 12.43 -6.53
CA LEU A 144 6.30 11.18 -6.63
C LEU A 144 5.53 11.10 -7.96
N TYR A 145 4.86 12.17 -8.35
CA TYR A 145 4.13 12.29 -9.61
C TYR A 145 5.03 12.01 -10.81
N ARG A 146 6.21 12.64 -10.89
CA ARG A 146 7.19 12.45 -11.98
C ARG A 146 7.72 11.02 -12.02
N ILE A 147 8.04 10.42 -10.87
CA ILE A 147 8.44 9.01 -10.78
C ILE A 147 7.33 8.09 -11.30
N ILE A 148 6.07 8.37 -10.96
CA ILE A 148 4.92 7.57 -11.40
C ILE A 148 4.67 7.73 -12.91
N LYS A 149 4.76 8.95 -13.45
CA LYS A 149 4.66 9.22 -14.90
C LYS A 149 5.65 8.36 -15.69
N ILE A 150 6.92 8.31 -15.25
CA ILE A 150 7.94 7.46 -15.88
C ILE A 150 7.65 5.97 -15.66
N SER A 151 7.20 5.60 -14.45
CA SER A 151 6.83 4.22 -14.13
C SER A 151 5.69 3.70 -15.00
N LEU A 152 4.70 4.55 -15.34
CA LEU A 152 3.59 4.21 -16.23
C LEU A 152 4.07 3.97 -17.67
N VAL A 153 5.01 4.78 -18.17
CA VAL A 153 5.64 4.54 -19.48
C VAL A 153 6.39 3.21 -19.47
N LEU A 154 7.13 2.91 -18.41
CA LEU A 154 7.82 1.63 -18.26
C LEU A 154 6.84 0.46 -18.20
N LEU A 155 5.75 0.58 -17.43
CA LEU A 155 4.68 -0.42 -17.34
C LEU A 155 4.02 -0.65 -18.70
N PHE A 156 3.77 0.41 -19.47
CA PHE A 156 3.25 0.31 -20.83
C PHE A 156 4.22 -0.43 -21.75
N LEU A 157 5.51 -0.10 -21.72
CA LEU A 157 6.54 -0.81 -22.50
C LEU A 157 6.64 -2.29 -22.11
N ILE A 158 6.59 -2.60 -20.80
CA ILE A 158 6.54 -3.97 -20.29
C ILE A 158 5.28 -4.67 -20.77
N PHE A 159 4.14 -3.99 -20.77
CA PHE A 159 2.87 -4.54 -21.27
C PHE A 159 2.93 -4.83 -22.77
N VAL A 160 3.45 -3.91 -23.59
CA VAL A 160 3.67 -4.11 -25.03
C VAL A 160 4.60 -5.30 -25.27
N LEU A 161 5.69 -5.39 -24.51
CA LEU A 161 6.61 -6.53 -24.58
C LEU A 161 5.92 -7.83 -24.15
N PHE A 162 5.10 -7.80 -23.11
CA PHE A 162 4.31 -8.94 -22.65
C PHE A 162 3.32 -9.40 -23.73
N VAL A 163 2.59 -8.47 -24.36
CA VAL A 163 1.70 -8.74 -25.50
C VAL A 163 2.47 -9.38 -26.64
N TYR A 164 3.63 -8.83 -26.99
CA TYR A 164 4.49 -9.36 -28.05
C TYR A 164 5.00 -10.79 -27.73
N VAL A 165 5.46 -11.03 -26.50
CA VAL A 165 5.94 -12.34 -26.03
C VAL A 165 4.81 -13.36 -25.97
N LYS A 166 3.62 -12.94 -25.55
CA LYS A 166 2.42 -13.77 -25.44
C LYS A 166 1.51 -13.63 -26.66
N ARG A 167 2.02 -13.17 -27.81
CA ARG A 167 1.22 -12.89 -29.01
C ARG A 167 0.33 -14.04 -29.46
N ASN A 168 0.74 -15.30 -29.26
CA ASN A 168 -0.09 -16.46 -29.59
C ASN A 168 -1.33 -16.58 -28.67
N LEU A 169 -1.19 -16.21 -27.39
CA LEU A 169 -2.30 -16.14 -26.44
C LEU A 169 -3.23 -14.97 -26.78
N PHE A 170 -2.65 -13.79 -27.06
CA PHE A 170 -3.42 -12.62 -27.47
C PHE A 170 -4.14 -12.85 -28.80
N ARG A 171 -3.52 -13.52 -29.78
CA ARG A 171 -4.15 -13.92 -31.04
C ARG A 171 -5.29 -14.91 -30.84
N LYS A 172 -5.22 -15.77 -29.81
CA LYS A 172 -6.31 -16.70 -29.46
C LYS A 172 -7.55 -15.97 -28.94
N TYR A 173 -7.36 -14.93 -28.14
CA TYR A 173 -8.43 -14.17 -27.48
C TYR A 173 -8.60 -12.76 -28.08
N SER A 174 -8.15 -12.52 -29.31
CA SER A 174 -8.10 -11.18 -29.89
C SER A 174 -9.50 -10.59 -30.06
N PHE A 175 -10.46 -11.41 -30.51
CA PHE A 175 -11.86 -10.99 -30.66
C PHE A 175 -12.44 -10.49 -29.33
N GLU A 176 -12.22 -11.24 -28.25
CA GLU A 176 -12.70 -10.91 -26.92
C GLU A 176 -12.05 -9.63 -26.39
N ILE A 177 -10.73 -9.50 -26.54
CA ILE A 177 -9.97 -8.33 -26.06
C ILE A 177 -10.34 -7.07 -26.85
N PHE A 178 -10.31 -7.12 -28.19
CA PHE A 178 -10.63 -5.96 -29.02
C PHE A 178 -12.12 -5.59 -28.94
N GLY A 179 -13.02 -6.56 -28.78
CA GLY A 179 -14.44 -6.27 -28.58
C GLY A 179 -14.72 -5.56 -27.26
N ILE A 180 -14.15 -6.04 -26.15
CA ILE A 180 -14.27 -5.38 -24.83
C ILE A 180 -13.65 -3.98 -24.87
N LEU A 181 -12.43 -3.85 -25.39
CA LEU A 181 -11.75 -2.55 -25.48
C LEU A 181 -12.50 -1.59 -26.40
N GLY A 182 -13.06 -2.07 -27.52
CA GLY A 182 -13.88 -1.27 -28.43
C GLY A 182 -15.12 -0.72 -27.71
N ILE A 183 -15.93 -1.58 -27.10
CA ILE A 183 -17.13 -1.18 -26.35
C ILE A 183 -16.78 -0.21 -25.23
N ALA A 184 -15.73 -0.50 -24.45
CA ALA A 184 -15.30 0.35 -23.35
C ALA A 184 -14.81 1.73 -23.82
N THR A 185 -14.05 1.78 -24.93
CA THR A 185 -13.59 3.03 -25.54
C THR A 185 -14.77 3.86 -26.00
N PHE A 186 -15.74 3.23 -26.70
CA PHE A 186 -16.94 3.92 -27.16
C PHE A 186 -17.75 4.48 -26.00
N ALA A 187 -17.97 3.70 -24.95
CA ALA A 187 -18.68 4.16 -23.76
C ALA A 187 -17.93 5.29 -23.01
N SER A 188 -16.64 5.48 -23.27
CA SER A 188 -15.78 6.43 -22.57
C SER A 188 -15.46 7.69 -23.38
N LEU A 189 -16.01 7.87 -24.59
CA LEU A 189 -15.68 9.00 -25.46
C LEU A 189 -15.91 10.36 -24.78
N GLY A 190 -16.98 10.50 -24.00
CA GLY A 190 -17.26 11.72 -23.24
C GLY A 190 -16.23 12.02 -22.15
N ALA A 191 -15.54 11.02 -21.61
CA ALA A 191 -14.48 11.20 -20.61
C ALA A 191 -13.10 11.54 -21.24
N LEU A 192 -12.97 11.42 -22.57
CA LEU A 192 -11.72 11.68 -23.30
C LEU A 192 -11.62 13.13 -23.83
N VAL A 193 -12.61 13.98 -23.54
CA VAL A 193 -12.56 15.42 -23.82
C VAL A 193 -11.72 16.15 -22.76
N ARG A 194 -11.36 17.41 -22.99
CA ARG A 194 -10.45 18.20 -22.11
C ARG A 194 -11.15 18.84 -20.91
N TYR A 195 -12.45 18.70 -20.81
CA TYR A 195 -13.30 19.28 -19.77
C TYR A 195 -14.17 18.18 -19.14
N ILE A 196 -14.82 18.53 -18.03
CA ILE A 196 -15.85 17.73 -17.40
C ILE A 196 -17.19 18.31 -17.79
N ILE A 197 -18.17 17.44 -18.06
CA ILE A 197 -19.56 17.87 -18.26
C ILE A 197 -20.23 17.89 -16.89
N SER A 198 -20.92 18.99 -16.58
CA SER A 198 -21.69 19.13 -15.35
C SER A 198 -22.75 18.03 -15.25
N GLY A 199 -22.92 17.51 -14.03
CA GLY A 199 -23.85 16.43 -13.72
C GLY A 199 -24.44 16.60 -12.33
N ASP A 200 -25.71 16.19 -12.15
CA ASP A 200 -26.48 16.33 -10.91
C ASP A 200 -25.67 15.97 -9.64
N ASP A 201 -25.10 14.77 -9.58
CA ASP A 201 -24.35 14.28 -8.41
C ASP A 201 -22.82 14.47 -8.55
N LEU A 202 -22.36 15.11 -9.63
CA LEU A 202 -20.95 15.05 -10.01
C LEU A 202 -20.06 15.83 -9.04
N TYR A 203 -20.42 17.07 -8.71
CA TYR A 203 -19.66 17.91 -7.77
C TYR A 203 -19.55 17.24 -6.39
N PHE A 204 -20.65 16.67 -5.91
CA PHE A 204 -20.68 15.85 -4.69
C PHE A 204 -19.64 14.72 -4.73
N HIS A 205 -19.58 13.96 -5.84
CA HIS A 205 -18.62 12.85 -5.95
C HIS A 205 -17.17 13.30 -6.16
N LEU A 206 -16.92 14.43 -6.82
CA LEU A 206 -15.58 15.03 -6.93
C LEU A 206 -15.05 15.44 -5.55
N MET A 207 -15.90 16.05 -4.71
CA MET A 207 -15.55 16.39 -3.32
C MET A 207 -15.30 15.15 -2.45
N ARG A 208 -16.00 14.04 -2.70
CA ARG A 208 -15.70 12.77 -2.03
C ARG A 208 -14.33 12.20 -2.40
N ILE A 209 -13.86 12.42 -3.64
CA ILE A 209 -12.52 12.00 -4.07
C ILE A 209 -11.46 12.81 -3.32
N GLU A 210 -11.63 14.14 -3.23
CA GLU A 210 -10.72 15.01 -2.47
C GLU A 210 -10.73 14.69 -0.96
N GLY A 211 -11.90 14.44 -0.40
CA GLY A 211 -12.04 14.08 1.03
C GLY A 211 -11.35 12.75 1.37
N LEU A 212 -11.42 11.78 0.46
CA LEU A 212 -10.66 10.51 0.62
C LEU A 212 -9.16 10.70 0.45
N LYS A 213 -8.72 11.56 -0.49
CA LYS A 213 -7.30 11.92 -0.62
C LYS A 213 -6.78 12.49 0.70
N GLU A 214 -7.47 13.47 1.28
CA GLU A 214 -7.09 14.06 2.57
C GLU A 214 -7.08 13.04 3.71
N ALA A 215 -8.12 12.21 3.82
CA ALA A 215 -8.18 11.17 4.85
C ALA A 215 -6.99 10.19 4.77
N PHE A 216 -6.57 9.82 3.56
CA PHE A 216 -5.43 8.93 3.37
C PHE A 216 -4.09 9.58 3.73
N LEU A 217 -3.90 10.88 3.48
CA LEU A 217 -2.70 11.61 3.93
C LEU A 217 -2.53 11.57 5.44
N LEU A 218 -3.65 11.50 6.16
CA LEU A 218 -3.69 11.48 7.62
C LEU A 218 -3.64 10.08 8.22
N GLY A 219 -3.58 9.04 7.37
CA GLY A 219 -3.64 7.65 7.79
C GLY A 219 -5.01 7.22 8.33
N ASP A 220 -6.10 7.92 7.98
CA ASP A 220 -7.46 7.53 8.34
C ASP A 220 -8.01 6.51 7.34
N ILE A 221 -7.59 5.25 7.50
CA ILE A 221 -7.97 4.13 6.63
C ILE A 221 -8.59 3.00 7.48
N PRO A 222 -9.88 2.65 7.30
CA PRO A 222 -10.86 3.30 6.40
C PRO A 222 -11.32 4.67 6.93
N CYS A 223 -11.52 5.63 6.03
CA CYS A 223 -12.06 6.95 6.36
C CYS A 223 -13.48 6.82 6.90
N ARG A 224 -13.80 7.53 7.98
CA ARG A 224 -15.15 7.57 8.55
C ARG A 224 -15.78 8.96 8.46
N ILE A 225 -15.00 10.01 8.68
CA ILE A 225 -15.43 11.40 8.55
C ILE A 225 -14.49 12.07 7.55
N GLN A 226 -15.06 12.60 6.47
CA GLN A 226 -14.29 13.40 5.50
C GLN A 226 -14.25 14.85 6.00
N THR A 227 -13.05 15.41 6.17
CA THR A 227 -12.86 16.73 6.83
C THR A 227 -13.07 17.91 5.90
N ASN A 228 -12.88 17.75 4.59
CA ASN A 228 -13.00 18.81 3.58
C ASN A 228 -14.43 19.36 3.36
N TRP A 229 -15.43 18.82 4.04
CA TRP A 229 -16.82 19.26 3.92
C TRP A 229 -17.11 20.43 4.85
N PHE A 230 -17.95 21.36 4.38
CA PHE A 230 -18.43 22.53 5.15
C PHE A 230 -17.26 23.32 5.76
N ASP A 231 -16.32 23.76 4.93
CA ASP A 231 -15.15 24.54 5.35
C ASP A 231 -14.32 23.92 6.48
N GLY A 232 -14.21 22.58 6.51
CA GLY A 232 -13.39 21.87 7.50
C GLY A 232 -14.17 21.22 8.65
N TRP A 233 -15.50 21.42 8.75
CA TRP A 233 -16.31 20.87 9.85
C TRP A 233 -16.55 19.37 9.74
N GLY A 234 -16.44 18.85 8.52
CA GLY A 234 -16.47 17.44 8.18
C GLY A 234 -17.86 16.83 8.06
N SER A 235 -17.94 15.70 7.33
CA SER A 235 -19.18 14.99 6.99
C SER A 235 -19.05 13.48 7.19
N ALA A 236 -20.14 12.84 7.62
CA ALA A 236 -20.25 11.39 7.76
C ALA A 236 -20.53 10.63 6.44
N VAL A 237 -20.28 11.25 5.29
CA VAL A 237 -20.54 10.69 3.96
C VAL A 237 -19.87 9.32 3.73
N SER A 238 -18.64 9.12 4.24
CA SER A 238 -17.88 7.85 4.15
C SER A 238 -18.41 6.73 5.05
N ILE A 239 -19.32 7.02 5.98
CA ILE A 239 -20.07 6.00 6.73
C ILE A 239 -21.31 5.57 5.95
N MET A 240 -21.95 6.51 5.25
CA MET A 240 -23.20 6.28 4.52
C MET A 240 -22.99 5.69 3.11
N TYR A 241 -21.81 5.90 2.51
CA TYR A 241 -21.41 5.32 1.23
C TYR A 241 -20.20 4.40 1.35
N GLY A 242 -20.19 3.34 0.53
CA GLY A 242 -18.99 2.54 0.32
C GLY A 242 -17.98 3.30 -0.54
N ASP A 243 -16.75 3.42 -0.04
CA ASP A 243 -15.68 4.19 -0.70
C ASP A 243 -14.76 3.34 -1.58
N VAL A 244 -14.96 2.02 -1.64
CA VAL A 244 -14.06 1.08 -2.34
C VAL A 244 -13.84 1.47 -3.81
N SER A 245 -14.89 1.92 -4.50
CA SER A 245 -14.79 2.36 -5.90
C SER A 245 -14.01 3.67 -6.06
N LEU A 246 -14.03 4.55 -5.06
CA LEU A 246 -13.36 5.86 -5.09
C LEU A 246 -11.91 5.80 -4.64
N VAL A 247 -11.44 4.67 -4.08
CA VAL A 247 -10.03 4.50 -3.71
C VAL A 247 -9.11 4.73 -4.91
N LEU A 248 -9.48 4.28 -6.12
CA LEU A 248 -8.66 4.48 -7.31
C LEU A 248 -8.42 5.96 -7.64
N PRO A 249 -9.46 6.79 -7.89
CA PRO A 249 -9.25 8.20 -8.15
C PRO A 249 -8.61 8.94 -6.97
N ALA A 250 -8.94 8.60 -5.71
CA ALA A 250 -8.31 9.22 -4.54
C ALA A 250 -6.80 8.93 -4.45
N VAL A 251 -6.37 7.70 -4.75
CA VAL A 251 -4.93 7.36 -4.82
C VAL A 251 -4.25 8.08 -5.98
N MET A 252 -4.92 8.25 -7.13
CA MET A 252 -4.37 9.06 -8.22
C MET A 252 -4.16 10.52 -7.79
N ARG A 253 -5.07 11.09 -7.01
CA ARG A 253 -4.88 12.42 -6.41
C ARG A 253 -3.67 12.48 -5.46
N LEU A 254 -3.49 11.48 -4.60
CA LEU A 254 -2.29 11.39 -3.75
C LEU A 254 -1.00 11.34 -4.56
N MET A 255 -1.03 10.61 -5.69
CA MET A 255 0.08 10.48 -6.62
C MET A 255 0.37 11.77 -7.41
N GLY A 256 -0.43 12.81 -7.25
CA GLY A 256 -0.26 14.12 -7.88
C GLY A 256 -0.92 14.26 -9.25
N PHE A 257 -1.81 13.35 -9.67
CA PHE A 257 -2.62 13.57 -10.89
C PHE A 257 -3.71 14.60 -10.62
N THR A 258 -4.06 15.43 -11.61
CA THR A 258 -5.17 16.38 -11.50
C THR A 258 -6.52 15.68 -11.27
N LEU A 259 -7.49 16.40 -10.71
CA LEU A 259 -8.82 15.88 -10.43
C LEU A 259 -9.57 15.44 -11.69
N ILE A 260 -9.58 16.26 -12.74
CA ILE A 260 -10.12 15.86 -14.05
C ILE A 260 -9.48 14.58 -14.60
N THR A 261 -8.15 14.44 -14.53
CA THR A 261 -7.47 13.23 -15.01
C THR A 261 -7.88 12.01 -14.19
N SER A 262 -7.96 12.17 -12.88
CA SER A 262 -8.36 11.11 -11.94
C SER A 262 -9.79 10.65 -12.20
N TYR A 263 -10.72 11.59 -12.43
CA TYR A 263 -12.11 11.31 -12.79
C TYR A 263 -12.24 10.63 -14.16
N SER A 264 -11.60 11.16 -15.21
CA SER A 264 -11.67 10.59 -16.56
C SER A 264 -11.12 9.16 -16.61
N VAL A 265 -9.98 8.90 -15.96
CA VAL A 265 -9.43 7.53 -15.86
C VAL A 265 -10.37 6.62 -15.08
N PHE A 266 -10.97 7.12 -14.01
CA PHE A 266 -11.97 6.38 -13.24
C PHE A 266 -13.16 5.96 -14.11
N VAL A 267 -13.76 6.87 -14.89
CA VAL A 267 -14.88 6.54 -15.81
C VAL A 267 -14.47 5.49 -16.85
N VAL A 268 -13.29 5.61 -17.45
CA VAL A 268 -12.75 4.62 -18.40
C VAL A 268 -12.61 3.24 -17.75
N VAL A 269 -12.12 3.18 -16.51
CA VAL A 269 -11.99 1.94 -15.75
C VAL A 269 -13.36 1.34 -15.44
N ILE A 270 -14.34 2.13 -15.02
CA ILE A 270 -15.69 1.64 -14.74
C ILE A 270 -16.36 1.09 -16.00
N ASN A 271 -16.24 1.76 -17.14
CA ASN A 271 -16.75 1.26 -18.43
C ASN A 271 -16.07 -0.05 -18.83
N THR A 272 -14.76 -0.14 -18.65
CA THR A 272 -13.99 -1.35 -18.94
C THR A 272 -14.41 -2.51 -18.03
N LEU A 273 -14.56 -2.26 -16.73
CA LEU A 273 -15.00 -3.27 -15.76
C LEU A 273 -16.43 -3.74 -16.03
N THR A 274 -17.32 -2.83 -16.44
CA THR A 274 -18.69 -3.17 -16.83
C THR A 274 -18.70 -4.09 -18.06
N ALA A 275 -17.89 -3.78 -19.09
CA ALA A 275 -17.78 -4.61 -20.26
C ALA A 275 -17.19 -6.00 -19.93
N ILE A 276 -16.16 -6.06 -19.10
CA ILE A 276 -15.56 -7.32 -18.65
C ILE A 276 -16.57 -8.17 -17.86
N SER A 277 -17.27 -7.57 -16.89
CA SER A 277 -18.21 -8.29 -16.03
C SER A 277 -19.42 -8.81 -16.81
N ALA A 278 -19.99 -7.96 -17.67
CA ALA A 278 -21.10 -8.32 -18.55
C ALA A 278 -20.70 -9.44 -19.51
N PHE A 279 -19.61 -9.27 -20.28
CA PHE A 279 -19.12 -10.29 -21.19
C PHE A 279 -18.80 -11.61 -20.48
N TYR A 280 -18.16 -11.55 -19.31
CA TYR A 280 -17.86 -12.72 -18.50
C TYR A 280 -19.12 -13.46 -18.06
N ALA A 281 -20.14 -12.75 -17.57
CA ALA A 281 -21.41 -13.36 -17.18
C ALA A 281 -22.12 -14.00 -18.38
N PHE A 282 -22.19 -13.29 -19.50
CA PHE A 282 -22.94 -13.70 -20.68
C PHE A 282 -22.31 -14.91 -21.39
N VAL A 283 -20.98 -14.95 -21.50
CA VAL A 283 -20.28 -16.08 -22.14
C VAL A 283 -20.36 -17.36 -21.30
N ARG A 284 -20.42 -17.24 -19.97
CA ARG A 284 -20.59 -18.37 -19.06
C ARG A 284 -21.96 -19.01 -19.14
N LEU A 285 -22.96 -18.26 -19.61
CA LEU A 285 -24.31 -18.75 -19.78
C LEU A 285 -24.50 -19.48 -21.12
N THR A 286 -24.02 -18.87 -22.21
CA THR A 286 -24.32 -19.34 -23.58
C THR A 286 -23.20 -20.16 -24.20
N ASN A 287 -21.98 -20.12 -23.66
CA ASN A 287 -20.75 -20.62 -24.30
C ASN A 287 -20.50 -20.05 -25.72
N ASN A 288 -21.22 -19.01 -26.14
CA ASN A 288 -21.09 -18.37 -27.45
C ASN A 288 -20.58 -16.94 -27.29
N LYS A 289 -19.33 -16.72 -27.67
CA LYS A 289 -18.65 -15.43 -27.51
C LYS A 289 -19.20 -14.31 -28.40
N TYR A 290 -19.80 -14.63 -29.55
CA TYR A 290 -20.27 -13.61 -30.50
C TYR A 290 -21.56 -12.94 -30.00
N ILE A 291 -22.56 -13.74 -29.61
CA ILE A 291 -23.79 -13.22 -29.02
C ILE A 291 -23.52 -12.53 -27.68
N SER A 292 -22.61 -13.09 -26.87
CA SER A 292 -22.22 -12.49 -25.59
C SER A 292 -21.56 -11.11 -25.77
N MET A 293 -20.76 -10.93 -26.83
CA MET A 293 -20.18 -9.62 -27.15
C MET A 293 -21.23 -8.60 -27.61
N LEU A 294 -22.18 -9.04 -28.45
CA LEU A 294 -23.28 -8.18 -28.89
C LEU A 294 -24.12 -7.68 -27.70
N VAL A 295 -24.58 -8.61 -26.85
CA VAL A 295 -25.41 -8.27 -25.68
C VAL A 295 -24.61 -7.44 -24.66
N CYS A 296 -23.29 -7.67 -24.54
CA CYS A 296 -22.40 -6.79 -23.78
C CYS A 296 -22.43 -5.35 -24.32
N GLY A 297 -22.37 -5.17 -25.64
CA GLY A 297 -22.50 -3.85 -26.27
C GLY A 297 -23.85 -3.19 -25.96
N LEU A 298 -24.95 -3.91 -26.13
CA LEU A 298 -26.30 -3.42 -25.82
C LEU A 298 -26.44 -2.94 -24.37
N TYR A 299 -25.86 -3.69 -23.43
CA TYR A 299 -25.91 -3.37 -22.01
C TYR A 299 -25.05 -2.15 -21.66
N VAL A 300 -23.77 -2.15 -22.06
CA VAL A 300 -22.80 -1.10 -21.68
C VAL A 300 -23.13 0.24 -22.36
N LEU A 301 -23.63 0.20 -23.59
CA LEU A 301 -23.97 1.38 -24.38
C LEU A 301 -25.45 1.79 -24.24
N SER A 302 -26.22 1.18 -23.33
CA SER A 302 -27.64 1.53 -23.14
C SER A 302 -27.80 3.03 -22.78
N PRO A 303 -28.79 3.75 -23.36
CA PRO A 303 -28.97 5.18 -23.12
C PRO A 303 -29.10 5.55 -21.64
N TYR A 304 -29.90 4.80 -20.87
CA TYR A 304 -30.02 4.99 -19.42
C TYR A 304 -28.66 4.94 -18.69
N ARG A 305 -27.80 3.96 -19.01
CA ARG A 305 -26.47 3.88 -18.38
C ARG A 305 -25.57 5.05 -18.78
N LEU A 306 -25.63 5.49 -20.03
CA LEU A 306 -24.87 6.65 -20.50
C LEU A 306 -25.38 7.95 -19.87
N CYS A 307 -26.69 8.04 -19.61
CA CYS A 307 -27.31 9.12 -18.85
C CYS A 307 -26.78 9.18 -17.41
N ASP A 308 -26.72 8.04 -16.71
CA ASP A 308 -26.19 7.98 -15.34
C ASP A 308 -24.72 8.42 -15.26
N ILE A 309 -23.93 8.19 -16.31
CA ILE A 309 -22.51 8.57 -16.36
C ILE A 309 -22.36 10.06 -16.68
N TYR A 310 -22.94 10.50 -17.81
CA TYR A 310 -22.60 11.80 -18.39
C TYR A 310 -23.58 12.90 -18.05
N VAL A 311 -24.85 12.58 -17.85
CA VAL A 311 -25.89 13.58 -17.52
C VAL A 311 -25.99 13.78 -16.03
N ARG A 312 -26.01 12.68 -15.27
CA ARG A 312 -26.25 12.72 -13.83
C ARG A 312 -24.96 12.70 -13.00
N GLY A 313 -23.89 12.09 -13.51
CA GLY A 313 -22.72 11.79 -12.67
C GLY A 313 -23.07 10.91 -11.46
N ALA A 314 -24.08 10.04 -11.56
CA ALA A 314 -24.63 9.25 -10.45
C ALA A 314 -23.76 8.01 -10.16
N PHE A 315 -22.63 8.18 -9.48
CA PHE A 315 -21.61 7.14 -9.32
C PHE A 315 -22.17 5.86 -8.70
N GLY A 316 -23.02 5.96 -7.68
CA GLY A 316 -23.60 4.78 -7.04
C GLY A 316 -24.32 3.87 -8.06
N GLU A 317 -25.14 4.46 -8.92
CA GLU A 317 -26.01 3.74 -9.85
C GLU A 317 -25.20 3.04 -10.94
N TYR A 318 -24.43 3.78 -11.75
CA TYR A 318 -23.74 3.18 -12.90
C TYR A 318 -22.58 2.25 -12.49
N ILE A 319 -21.97 2.44 -11.32
CA ILE A 319 -20.97 1.49 -10.80
C ILE A 319 -21.65 0.19 -10.36
N SER A 320 -22.84 0.26 -9.74
CA SER A 320 -23.60 -0.94 -9.38
C SER A 320 -23.92 -1.83 -10.60
N MET A 321 -24.09 -1.21 -11.77
CA MET A 321 -24.30 -1.90 -13.05
C MET A 321 -23.09 -2.74 -13.51
N ILE A 322 -21.88 -2.54 -12.98
CA ILE A 322 -20.77 -3.50 -13.17
C ILE A 322 -21.16 -4.87 -12.61
N PHE A 323 -21.87 -4.89 -11.48
CA PHE A 323 -22.06 -6.08 -10.68
C PHE A 323 -23.39 -6.79 -10.96
N LEU A 324 -24.41 -6.10 -11.48
CA LEU A 324 -25.72 -6.68 -11.79
C LEU A 324 -25.64 -7.97 -12.64
N PRO A 325 -24.85 -8.05 -13.73
CA PRO A 325 -24.71 -9.29 -14.50
C PRO A 325 -24.16 -10.46 -13.66
N LEU A 326 -23.28 -10.17 -12.70
CA LEU A 326 -22.70 -11.17 -11.79
C LEU A 326 -23.70 -11.62 -10.72
N VAL A 327 -24.60 -10.73 -10.28
CA VAL A 327 -25.72 -11.08 -9.38
C VAL A 327 -26.69 -12.03 -10.07
N VAL A 328 -27.05 -11.80 -11.34
CA VAL A 328 -27.89 -12.74 -12.08
C VAL A 328 -27.17 -14.08 -12.29
N LEU A 329 -25.85 -14.04 -12.52
CA LEU A 329 -25.03 -15.26 -12.61
C LEU A 329 -25.01 -16.04 -11.28
N PHE A 330 -25.09 -15.37 -10.13
CA PHE A 330 -25.28 -16.01 -8.83
C PHE A 330 -26.60 -16.80 -8.79
N PHE A 331 -27.73 -16.19 -9.16
CA PHE A 331 -29.02 -16.91 -9.24
C PHE A 331 -28.94 -18.09 -10.21
N TYR A 332 -28.29 -17.93 -11.36
CA TYR A 332 -28.04 -19.04 -12.29
C TYR A 332 -27.24 -20.18 -11.66
N TYR A 333 -26.16 -19.89 -10.92
CA TYR A 333 -25.35 -20.90 -10.24
C TYR A 333 -26.11 -21.63 -9.13
N VAL A 334 -27.04 -20.95 -8.44
CA VAL A 334 -27.83 -21.56 -7.37
C VAL A 334 -28.96 -22.42 -7.93
N PHE A 335 -29.72 -21.90 -8.91
CA PHE A 335 -31.01 -22.47 -9.33
C PHE A 335 -30.98 -23.22 -10.67
N ALA A 336 -30.14 -22.81 -11.63
CA ALA A 336 -30.16 -23.40 -12.96
C ALA A 336 -29.13 -24.53 -13.15
N LYS A 337 -28.04 -24.53 -12.37
CA LYS A 337 -27.07 -25.63 -12.40
C LYS A 337 -27.62 -26.91 -11.77
N ASP A 338 -27.20 -28.03 -12.34
CA ASP A 338 -27.47 -29.36 -11.80
C ASP A 338 -26.83 -29.50 -10.41
N VAL A 339 -27.68 -29.81 -9.43
CA VAL A 339 -27.34 -29.96 -8.01
C VAL A 339 -26.48 -31.21 -7.75
N ASN A 340 -26.52 -32.19 -8.67
CA ASN A 340 -25.73 -33.41 -8.58
C ASN A 340 -24.42 -33.33 -9.36
N GLY A 341 -24.18 -32.24 -10.11
CA GLY A 341 -22.93 -32.05 -10.81
C GLY A 341 -21.74 -31.83 -9.86
N ASP A 342 -20.60 -32.41 -10.18
CA ASP A 342 -19.36 -32.30 -9.38
C ASP A 342 -18.92 -30.86 -9.12
N ASP A 343 -19.27 -29.92 -10.01
CA ASP A 343 -18.90 -28.51 -9.90
C ASP A 343 -19.91 -27.63 -9.15
N TYR A 344 -21.02 -28.20 -8.66
CA TYR A 344 -22.02 -27.48 -7.86
C TYR A 344 -21.44 -27.01 -6.52
N GLY A 345 -21.77 -25.79 -6.11
CA GLY A 345 -21.31 -25.22 -4.84
C GLY A 345 -19.84 -24.76 -4.79
N LYS A 346 -19.07 -24.93 -5.88
CA LYS A 346 -17.64 -24.55 -5.95
C LYS A 346 -17.39 -23.10 -6.39
N GLN A 347 -18.36 -22.45 -7.03
CA GLN A 347 -18.17 -21.14 -7.67
C GLN A 347 -18.53 -19.97 -6.73
N ILE A 348 -17.63 -19.69 -5.77
CA ILE A 348 -17.94 -18.78 -4.65
C ILE A 348 -17.60 -17.32 -4.97
N ILE A 349 -16.43 -17.06 -5.58
CA ILE A 349 -15.90 -15.69 -5.71
C ILE A 349 -16.78 -14.78 -6.56
N ILE A 350 -17.27 -15.26 -7.70
CA ILE A 350 -18.02 -14.40 -8.63
C ILE A 350 -19.33 -13.90 -7.99
N PRO A 351 -20.15 -14.76 -7.35
CA PRO A 351 -21.28 -14.30 -6.55
C PRO A 351 -20.89 -13.31 -5.43
N VAL A 352 -19.79 -13.58 -4.71
CA VAL A 352 -19.34 -12.70 -3.62
C VAL A 352 -18.94 -11.32 -4.16
N ILE A 353 -18.21 -11.26 -5.28
CA ILE A 353 -17.86 -9.99 -5.95
C ILE A 353 -19.11 -9.27 -6.42
N GLY A 354 -20.06 -9.98 -7.04
CA GLY A 354 -21.32 -9.38 -7.51
C GLY A 354 -22.12 -8.74 -6.39
N LEU A 355 -22.41 -9.49 -5.32
CA LEU A 355 -23.22 -8.98 -4.20
C LEU A 355 -22.47 -7.93 -3.37
N SER A 356 -21.18 -8.15 -3.08
CA SER A 356 -20.37 -7.17 -2.33
C SER A 356 -20.18 -5.88 -3.12
N GLY A 357 -19.99 -5.98 -4.44
CA GLY A 357 -19.86 -4.82 -5.30
C GLY A 357 -21.09 -3.92 -5.26
N VAL A 358 -22.30 -4.50 -5.31
CA VAL A 358 -23.53 -3.70 -5.15
C VAL A 358 -23.62 -3.07 -3.75
N ILE A 359 -23.27 -3.80 -2.69
CA ILE A 359 -23.27 -3.28 -1.32
C ILE A 359 -22.35 -2.06 -1.18
N GLN A 360 -21.17 -2.12 -1.81
CA GLN A 360 -20.15 -1.08 -1.70
C GLN A 360 -20.41 0.12 -2.61
N THR A 361 -21.45 0.11 -3.45
CA THR A 361 -21.69 1.19 -4.42
C THR A 361 -23.05 1.84 -4.24
N HIS A 362 -24.11 1.03 -4.10
CA HIS A 362 -25.48 1.56 -4.04
C HIS A 362 -26.38 0.60 -3.26
N VAL A 363 -26.57 0.91 -1.98
CA VAL A 363 -27.39 0.11 -1.05
C VAL A 363 -28.83 -0.03 -1.55
N LEU A 364 -29.36 0.99 -2.22
CA LEU A 364 -30.71 0.96 -2.79
C LEU A 364 -30.87 -0.09 -3.91
N THR A 365 -29.82 -0.38 -4.68
CA THR A 365 -29.84 -1.47 -5.66
C THR A 365 -29.98 -2.84 -4.98
N ILE A 366 -29.53 -2.99 -3.72
CA ILE A 366 -29.78 -4.22 -2.93
C ILE A 366 -31.26 -4.40 -2.67
N ALA A 367 -31.96 -3.33 -2.28
CA ALA A 367 -33.41 -3.39 -2.03
C ALA A 367 -34.15 -3.87 -3.28
N MET A 368 -33.76 -3.35 -4.45
CA MET A 368 -34.28 -3.81 -5.74
C MET A 368 -33.96 -5.28 -6.01
N ILE A 369 -32.72 -5.72 -5.78
CA ILE A 369 -32.33 -7.13 -5.92
C ILE A 369 -33.14 -8.04 -4.99
N LEU A 370 -33.48 -7.60 -3.78
CA LEU A 370 -34.32 -8.35 -2.84
C LEU A 370 -35.76 -8.46 -3.34
N VAL A 371 -36.35 -7.37 -3.86
CA VAL A 371 -37.70 -7.36 -4.44
C VAL A 371 -37.78 -8.30 -5.64
N PHE A 372 -36.92 -8.12 -6.64
CA PHE A 372 -36.92 -8.95 -7.85
C PHE A 372 -36.44 -10.38 -7.58
N GLY A 373 -35.52 -10.55 -6.63
CA GLY A 373 -35.10 -11.85 -6.13
C GLY A 373 -36.27 -12.61 -5.50
N THR A 374 -37.10 -11.96 -4.71
CA THR A 374 -38.30 -12.57 -4.11
C THR A 374 -39.28 -13.00 -5.20
N ILE A 375 -39.56 -12.15 -6.20
CA ILE A 375 -40.42 -12.52 -7.34
C ILE A 375 -39.82 -13.71 -8.10
N PHE A 376 -38.51 -13.71 -8.35
CA PHE A 376 -37.81 -14.84 -8.96
C PHE A 376 -37.94 -16.14 -8.16
N LEU A 377 -37.86 -16.06 -6.82
CA LEU A 377 -38.03 -17.20 -5.92
C LEU A 377 -39.47 -17.73 -5.96
N LEU A 378 -40.49 -16.89 -6.13
CA LEU A 378 -41.88 -17.34 -6.31
C LEU A 378 -42.03 -18.23 -7.56
N PHE A 379 -41.39 -17.88 -8.68
CA PHE A 379 -41.36 -18.74 -9.88
C PHE A 379 -40.57 -20.05 -9.70
N ASN A 380 -39.73 -20.13 -8.67
CA ASN A 380 -38.85 -21.27 -8.38
C ASN A 380 -39.07 -21.84 -6.97
N TYR A 381 -40.25 -21.67 -6.38
CA TYR A 381 -40.50 -22.01 -4.98
C TYR A 381 -40.20 -23.49 -4.66
N LYS A 382 -40.50 -24.40 -5.60
CA LYS A 382 -40.19 -25.84 -5.44
C LYS A 382 -38.69 -26.10 -5.29
N GLU A 383 -37.87 -25.35 -6.02
CA GLU A 383 -36.41 -25.47 -5.95
C GLU A 383 -35.84 -24.90 -4.65
N LEU A 384 -36.54 -23.97 -4.01
CA LEU A 384 -36.11 -23.35 -2.75
C LEU A 384 -35.95 -24.40 -1.63
N PHE A 385 -36.80 -25.42 -1.60
CA PHE A 385 -36.78 -26.46 -0.55
C PHE A 385 -35.66 -27.50 -0.71
N VAL A 386 -34.83 -27.39 -1.76
CA VAL A 386 -33.68 -28.27 -1.95
C VAL A 386 -32.53 -27.83 -1.03
N PHE A 387 -32.25 -28.61 0.02
CA PHE A 387 -31.26 -28.29 1.06
C PHE A 387 -29.87 -27.90 0.52
N LYS A 388 -29.39 -28.58 -0.54
CA LYS A 388 -28.11 -28.24 -1.19
C LYS A 388 -28.10 -26.82 -1.78
N ARG A 389 -29.23 -26.35 -2.33
CA ARG A 389 -29.36 -24.99 -2.87
C ARG A 389 -29.38 -23.95 -1.76
N ILE A 390 -30.14 -24.19 -0.69
CA ILE A 390 -30.17 -23.34 0.52
C ILE A 390 -28.77 -23.22 1.12
N LYS A 391 -28.09 -24.35 1.33
CA LYS A 391 -26.73 -24.37 1.89
C LYS A 391 -25.75 -23.58 1.04
N TYR A 392 -25.87 -23.66 -0.29
CA TYR A 392 -25.00 -22.91 -1.18
C TYR A 392 -25.30 -21.41 -1.14
N ALA A 393 -26.57 -21.00 -1.20
CA ALA A 393 -26.99 -19.62 -1.09
C ALA A 393 -26.57 -19.00 0.25
N LEU A 394 -26.87 -19.66 1.38
CA LEU A 394 -26.47 -19.23 2.72
C LEU A 394 -24.96 -19.07 2.84
N LYS A 395 -24.19 -20.03 2.31
CA LYS A 395 -22.72 -19.93 2.30
C LYS A 395 -22.24 -18.66 1.60
N ILE A 396 -22.82 -18.32 0.44
CA ILE A 396 -22.46 -17.08 -0.29
C ILE A 396 -22.86 -15.85 0.51
N CYS A 397 -24.10 -15.78 0.99
CA CYS A 397 -24.60 -14.65 1.76
C CYS A 397 -23.79 -14.43 3.05
N SER A 398 -23.43 -15.48 3.77
CA SER A 398 -22.58 -15.37 4.97
C SER A 398 -21.19 -14.80 4.63
N ILE A 399 -20.56 -15.24 3.55
CA ILE A 399 -19.26 -14.70 3.13
C ILE A 399 -19.41 -13.22 2.72
N VAL A 400 -20.47 -12.86 2.00
CA VAL A 400 -20.76 -11.47 1.61
C VAL A 400 -20.91 -10.60 2.85
N ILE A 401 -21.68 -11.02 3.85
CA ILE A 401 -21.85 -10.26 5.11
C ILE A 401 -20.50 -10.07 5.78
N LEU A 402 -19.72 -11.15 5.98
CA LEU A 402 -18.42 -11.09 6.64
C LEU A 402 -17.43 -10.16 5.92
N VAL A 403 -17.36 -10.23 4.59
CA VAL A 403 -16.51 -9.37 3.76
C VAL A 403 -16.90 -7.89 3.85
N ASN A 404 -18.18 -7.57 4.11
CA ASN A 404 -18.69 -6.20 4.14
C ASN A 404 -19.00 -5.67 5.54
N MET A 405 -18.69 -6.42 6.62
CA MET A 405 -18.94 -5.97 8.01
C MET A 405 -18.33 -4.61 8.33
N TRP A 406 -17.12 -4.34 7.81
CA TRP A 406 -16.41 -3.07 7.97
C TRP A 406 -17.20 -1.83 7.52
N PHE A 407 -18.13 -2.01 6.56
CA PHE A 407 -19.04 -0.97 6.06
C PHE A 407 -20.45 -1.12 6.66
N LEU A 408 -21.01 -2.34 6.66
CA LEU A 408 -22.38 -2.61 7.09
C LEU A 408 -22.63 -2.23 8.56
N ILE A 409 -21.68 -2.46 9.47
CA ILE A 409 -21.87 -2.16 10.89
C ILE A 409 -21.95 -0.64 11.14
N PRO A 410 -20.99 0.18 10.67
CA PRO A 410 -21.11 1.65 10.74
C PRO A 410 -22.37 2.17 10.05
N PHE A 411 -22.65 1.70 8.84
CA PHE A 411 -23.81 2.10 8.04
C PHE A 411 -25.13 1.87 8.78
N LEU A 412 -25.37 0.64 9.28
CA LEU A 412 -26.62 0.29 9.98
C LEU A 412 -26.83 1.10 11.26
N ARG A 413 -25.76 1.53 11.92
CA ARG A 413 -25.85 2.42 13.08
C ARG A 413 -26.31 3.82 12.65
N PHE A 414 -25.67 4.41 11.65
CA PHE A 414 -26.00 5.76 11.19
C PHE A 414 -27.36 5.82 10.47
N LEU A 415 -27.83 4.70 9.92
CA LEU A 415 -29.20 4.55 9.41
C LEU A 415 -30.27 4.72 10.51
N SER A 416 -29.92 4.43 11.77
CA SER A 416 -30.83 4.62 12.92
C SER A 416 -30.75 6.01 13.56
N GLU A 417 -29.86 6.88 13.08
CA GLU A 417 -29.70 8.25 13.58
C GLU A 417 -30.64 9.22 12.84
N ASP A 418 -30.97 10.35 13.47
CA ASP A 418 -31.86 11.39 12.92
C ASP A 418 -31.16 12.31 11.91
N LEU A 419 -30.50 11.71 10.91
CA LEU A 419 -29.88 12.44 9.79
C LEU A 419 -30.94 12.94 8.80
N ASN A 420 -30.66 14.05 8.12
CA ASN A 420 -31.54 14.63 7.10
C ASN A 420 -31.87 13.63 5.99
N VAL A 421 -30.91 12.81 5.56
CA VAL A 421 -31.11 11.76 4.54
C VAL A 421 -32.11 10.68 4.97
N ASN A 422 -32.28 10.45 6.29
CA ASN A 422 -33.20 9.45 6.81
C ASN A 422 -34.63 10.00 6.99
N SER A 423 -34.81 11.32 7.12
CA SER A 423 -36.10 11.96 7.38
C SER A 423 -36.67 12.75 6.20
N LYS A 424 -35.81 13.34 5.36
CA LYS A 424 -36.22 14.00 4.13
C LYS A 424 -36.68 12.94 3.14
N ALA A 425 -38.00 12.76 3.04
CA ALA A 425 -38.57 12.36 1.77
C ALA A 425 -38.18 13.48 0.78
N TYR A 426 -37.12 13.26 -0.02
CA TYR A 426 -36.66 14.18 -1.07
C TYR A 426 -37.71 14.49 -2.15
N HIS A 427 -38.93 13.96 -1.99
CA HIS A 427 -39.96 13.96 -3.00
C HIS A 427 -41.29 14.40 -2.38
N PRO A 428 -42.10 15.20 -3.11
CA PRO A 428 -43.32 15.81 -2.63
C PRO A 428 -44.35 14.76 -2.22
N ASN A 429 -45.52 15.22 -1.79
CA ASN A 429 -46.69 14.42 -1.44
C ASN A 429 -47.12 13.37 -2.49
N ASP A 430 -46.53 13.32 -3.69
CA ASP A 430 -46.85 12.36 -4.75
C ASP A 430 -45.61 11.79 -5.48
N TYR A 431 -45.17 10.58 -5.07
CA TYR A 431 -44.09 9.80 -5.71
C TYR A 431 -44.41 9.39 -7.15
N GLN A 432 -45.70 9.34 -7.51
CA GLN A 432 -46.16 9.01 -8.87
C GLN A 432 -45.60 9.97 -9.92
N TRP A 433 -45.41 11.24 -9.52
CA TRP A 433 -44.89 12.29 -10.40
C TRP A 433 -43.50 11.98 -10.91
N TYR A 434 -42.80 11.04 -10.28
CA TYR A 434 -41.47 10.62 -10.68
C TYR A 434 -41.44 9.42 -11.66
N GLY A 435 -42.58 9.06 -12.25
CA GLY A 435 -42.65 7.97 -13.24
C GLY A 435 -42.39 8.44 -14.67
N LEU A 436 -41.84 7.55 -15.50
CA LEU A 436 -41.62 7.80 -16.94
C LEU A 436 -42.87 7.49 -17.78
N THR A 437 -43.10 8.31 -18.79
CA THR A 437 -44.08 8.04 -19.87
C THR A 437 -43.52 7.01 -20.86
N ILE A 438 -44.40 6.43 -21.69
CA ILE A 438 -43.97 5.51 -22.77
C ILE A 438 -43.03 6.23 -23.75
N ALA A 439 -43.27 7.50 -24.04
CA ALA A 439 -42.45 8.29 -24.96
C ALA A 439 -41.00 8.45 -24.45
N GLU A 440 -40.81 8.61 -23.14
CA GLU A 440 -39.48 8.72 -22.52
C GLU A 440 -38.76 7.36 -22.50
N ILE A 441 -39.47 6.28 -22.19
CA ILE A 441 -38.92 4.91 -22.20
C ILE A 441 -38.36 4.52 -23.57
N VAL A 442 -38.96 5.03 -24.65
CA VAL A 442 -38.56 4.77 -26.06
C VAL A 442 -37.84 5.96 -26.72
N ALA A 443 -37.43 6.96 -25.94
CA ALA A 443 -36.83 8.17 -26.47
C ALA A 443 -35.55 7.89 -27.28
N GLN A 444 -35.37 8.68 -28.34
CA GLN A 444 -34.30 8.49 -29.32
C GLN A 444 -33.11 9.42 -29.09
N LYS A 445 -33.37 10.62 -28.56
CA LYS A 445 -32.37 11.66 -28.33
C LYS A 445 -32.19 11.92 -26.84
N ALA A 446 -30.97 12.26 -26.44
CA ALA A 446 -30.71 12.86 -25.14
C ALA A 446 -31.28 14.28 -25.11
N SER A 447 -31.83 14.68 -23.96
CA SER A 447 -32.04 16.08 -23.63
C SER A 447 -30.89 16.53 -22.73
N PRO A 448 -30.36 17.75 -22.93
CA PRO A 448 -29.40 18.34 -22.00
C PRO A 448 -30.04 18.82 -20.68
N SER A 449 -31.35 18.68 -20.52
CA SER A 449 -32.05 19.13 -19.32
C SER A 449 -31.88 18.16 -18.15
N MET A 450 -31.50 18.71 -16.99
CA MET A 450 -31.44 18.05 -15.68
C MET A 450 -32.78 18.09 -14.92
N GLY A 451 -33.86 18.59 -15.56
CA GLY A 451 -35.14 18.79 -14.90
C GLY A 451 -35.90 17.50 -14.56
N TYR A 452 -36.25 17.34 -13.27
CA TYR A 452 -37.11 16.27 -12.75
C TYR A 452 -38.63 16.53 -12.91
N ASN A 453 -39.02 17.70 -13.44
CA ASN A 453 -40.41 18.19 -13.40
C ASN A 453 -41.32 17.54 -14.46
N TRP A 454 -41.81 16.33 -14.18
CA TRP A 454 -42.64 15.54 -15.11
C TRP A 454 -44.16 15.85 -15.09
N ALA A 455 -44.58 16.83 -14.28
CA ALA A 455 -45.97 17.29 -14.16
C ALA A 455 -46.35 18.48 -15.07
N ASN A 456 -45.40 19.20 -15.66
CA ASN A 456 -45.73 20.25 -16.64
C ASN A 456 -45.89 19.63 -18.03
N ASN A 457 -46.78 20.20 -18.87
CA ASN A 457 -46.82 20.00 -20.33
C ASN A 457 -45.55 20.59 -20.99
N SER A 458 -44.37 20.22 -20.49
CA SER A 458 -43.07 20.55 -21.03
C SER A 458 -42.69 19.57 -22.13
N SER A 459 -42.08 20.09 -23.18
CA SER A 459 -41.50 19.27 -24.25
C SER A 459 -40.50 18.25 -23.68
N LEU A 460 -40.37 17.08 -24.31
CA LEU A 460 -39.30 16.11 -23.98
C LEU A 460 -37.90 16.74 -24.05
N SER A 461 -37.71 17.82 -24.80
CA SER A 461 -36.45 18.57 -24.83
C SER A 461 -36.05 19.15 -23.47
N ASN A 462 -37.00 19.29 -22.54
CA ASN A 462 -36.79 19.85 -21.20
C ASN A 462 -36.90 18.75 -20.11
N ARG A 463 -36.68 17.48 -20.47
CA ARG A 463 -36.78 16.33 -19.58
C ARG A 463 -35.64 15.36 -19.83
N MET A 464 -35.14 14.72 -18.77
CA MET A 464 -34.03 13.77 -18.89
C MET A 464 -34.37 12.55 -19.78
N GLY A 465 -33.48 12.23 -20.73
CA GLY A 465 -33.69 11.20 -21.77
C GLY A 465 -33.52 9.75 -21.29
N LEU A 466 -34.41 9.25 -20.43
CA LEU A 466 -34.26 7.95 -19.77
C LEU A 466 -34.80 6.76 -20.59
N ALA A 467 -34.12 6.41 -21.68
CA ALA A 467 -34.54 5.34 -22.60
C ALA A 467 -33.89 3.96 -22.32
N VAL A 468 -34.64 2.90 -22.64
CA VAL A 468 -34.16 1.49 -22.55
C VAL A 468 -33.09 1.20 -23.60
N GLY A 469 -33.27 1.75 -24.80
CA GLY A 469 -32.46 1.46 -25.99
C GLY A 469 -33.18 0.55 -27.00
N ASN A 470 -33.09 0.93 -28.27
CA ASN A 470 -33.82 0.31 -29.37
C ASN A 470 -33.46 -1.15 -29.59
N GLY A 471 -32.20 -1.52 -29.35
CA GLY A 471 -31.77 -2.91 -29.47
C GLY A 471 -32.56 -3.85 -28.55
N PHE A 472 -32.88 -3.42 -27.33
CA PHE A 472 -33.70 -4.19 -26.41
C PHE A 472 -35.17 -4.21 -26.82
N LEU A 473 -35.73 -3.08 -27.26
CA LEU A 473 -37.12 -2.98 -27.70
C LEU A 473 -37.41 -3.85 -28.92
N ILE A 474 -36.54 -3.78 -29.95
CA ILE A 474 -36.67 -4.62 -31.15
C ILE A 474 -36.58 -6.10 -30.78
N PHE A 475 -35.67 -6.47 -29.89
CA PHE A 475 -35.58 -7.85 -29.45
C PHE A 475 -36.82 -8.29 -28.65
N LEU A 476 -37.41 -7.42 -27.85
CA LEU A 476 -38.64 -7.72 -27.12
C LEU A 476 -39.79 -8.05 -28.08
N ILE A 477 -39.89 -7.33 -29.21
CA ILE A 477 -40.85 -7.63 -30.30
C ILE A 477 -40.56 -9.02 -30.89
N ILE A 478 -39.30 -9.32 -31.18
CA ILE A 478 -38.89 -10.65 -31.67
C ILE A 478 -39.25 -11.74 -30.65
N TYR A 479 -39.03 -11.50 -29.36
CA TYR A 479 -39.37 -12.44 -28.30
C TYR A 479 -40.88 -12.71 -28.25
N PHE A 480 -41.72 -11.68 -28.31
CA PHE A 480 -43.18 -11.86 -28.35
C PHE A 480 -43.62 -12.63 -29.60
N TYR A 481 -43.02 -12.35 -30.77
CA TYR A 481 -43.26 -13.14 -31.97
C TYR A 481 -42.93 -14.63 -31.74
N LEU A 482 -41.78 -14.94 -31.11
CA LEU A 482 -41.41 -16.32 -30.79
C LEU A 482 -42.38 -16.96 -29.78
N LEU A 483 -42.83 -16.20 -28.77
CA LEU A 483 -43.71 -16.67 -27.72
C LEU A 483 -45.12 -16.97 -28.27
N ILE A 484 -45.71 -16.05 -29.02
CA ILE A 484 -47.05 -16.17 -29.63
C ILE A 484 -47.09 -17.35 -30.60
N ASN A 485 -46.06 -17.48 -31.43
CA ASN A 485 -45.96 -18.58 -32.40
C ASN A 485 -45.45 -19.90 -31.78
N LYS A 486 -45.34 -19.98 -30.44
CA LYS A 486 -44.91 -21.16 -29.69
C LYS A 486 -43.55 -21.74 -30.15
N LYS A 487 -42.64 -20.86 -30.60
CA LYS A 487 -41.31 -21.22 -31.12
C LYS A 487 -40.20 -21.27 -30.05
N ILE A 488 -40.53 -21.11 -28.78
CA ILE A 488 -39.58 -21.15 -27.66
C ILE A 488 -39.54 -22.57 -27.07
N GLU A 489 -38.59 -23.37 -27.54
CA GLU A 489 -38.39 -24.76 -27.10
C GLU A 489 -37.31 -24.85 -26.02
N LYS A 490 -36.19 -24.17 -26.23
CA LYS A 490 -35.04 -24.17 -25.33
C LYS A 490 -35.12 -23.05 -24.30
N ASN A 491 -34.76 -23.35 -23.05
CA ASN A 491 -34.72 -22.39 -21.94
C ASN A 491 -36.04 -21.63 -21.70
N LYS A 492 -37.19 -22.21 -22.08
CA LYS A 492 -38.51 -21.54 -22.05
C LYS A 492 -38.81 -20.89 -20.70
N LYS A 493 -38.69 -21.63 -19.60
CA LYS A 493 -38.94 -21.11 -18.24
C LYS A 493 -38.03 -19.91 -17.91
N ALA A 494 -36.73 -20.01 -18.20
CA ALA A 494 -35.77 -18.94 -17.92
C ALA A 494 -36.07 -17.68 -18.75
N SER A 495 -36.35 -17.85 -20.05
CA SER A 495 -36.73 -16.73 -20.94
C SER A 495 -37.99 -16.01 -20.46
N LEU A 496 -39.02 -16.77 -20.03
CA LEU A 496 -40.27 -16.21 -19.53
C LEU A 496 -40.04 -15.43 -18.23
N ILE A 497 -39.28 -15.99 -17.29
CA ILE A 497 -38.97 -15.31 -16.02
C ILE A 497 -38.23 -14.00 -16.30
N THR A 498 -37.19 -14.01 -17.15
CA THR A 498 -36.46 -12.78 -17.47
C THR A 498 -37.30 -11.76 -18.22
N ALA A 499 -38.23 -12.18 -19.09
CA ALA A 499 -39.16 -11.27 -19.75
C ALA A 499 -40.12 -10.63 -18.74
N VAL A 500 -40.72 -11.43 -17.86
CA VAL A 500 -41.65 -10.94 -16.82
C VAL A 500 -40.93 -9.98 -15.88
N LEU A 501 -39.76 -10.34 -15.34
CA LEU A 501 -39.00 -9.46 -14.46
C LEU A 501 -38.58 -8.16 -15.17
N GLY A 502 -38.15 -8.23 -16.43
CA GLY A 502 -37.81 -7.03 -17.21
C GLY A 502 -39.00 -6.11 -17.46
N ILE A 503 -40.16 -6.67 -17.82
CA ILE A 503 -41.40 -5.91 -18.04
C ILE A 503 -41.92 -5.33 -16.72
N CYS A 504 -41.90 -6.11 -15.62
CA CYS A 504 -42.26 -5.62 -14.29
C CYS A 504 -41.37 -4.45 -13.87
N ALA A 505 -40.07 -4.51 -14.15
CA ALA A 505 -39.15 -3.40 -13.90
C ALA A 505 -39.53 -2.16 -14.73
N LEU A 506 -39.83 -2.30 -16.03
CA LEU A 506 -40.33 -1.18 -16.84
C LEU A 506 -41.66 -0.61 -16.32
N LEU A 507 -42.59 -1.46 -15.89
CA LEU A 507 -43.85 -1.00 -15.30
C LEU A 507 -43.58 -0.17 -14.05
N LEU A 508 -42.70 -0.63 -13.15
CA LEU A 508 -42.29 0.12 -11.96
C LEU A 508 -41.54 1.42 -12.30
N THR A 509 -40.85 1.53 -13.43
CA THR A 509 -40.31 2.83 -13.87
C THR A 509 -41.36 3.83 -14.33
N SER A 510 -42.56 3.36 -14.68
CA SER A 510 -43.53 4.16 -15.41
C SER A 510 -44.46 4.98 -14.52
N ILE A 511 -44.96 6.08 -15.07
CA ILE A 511 -46.04 6.90 -14.48
C ILE A 511 -47.40 6.17 -14.46
N TYR A 512 -47.51 4.98 -15.06
CA TYR A 512 -48.75 4.22 -15.09
C TYR A 512 -48.86 3.20 -13.95
N PHE A 513 -47.76 2.93 -13.23
CA PHE A 513 -47.82 2.06 -12.06
C PHE A 513 -48.43 2.82 -10.88
N PRO A 514 -49.48 2.32 -10.21
CA PRO A 514 -50.31 3.11 -9.30
C PRO A 514 -49.67 3.29 -7.90
N TYR A 515 -48.54 3.99 -7.82
CA TYR A 515 -47.85 4.28 -6.57
C TYR A 515 -48.72 5.03 -5.56
N ALA A 516 -49.49 6.02 -6.02
CA ALA A 516 -50.38 6.80 -5.16
C ALA A 516 -51.45 5.92 -4.47
N GLU A 517 -52.11 5.04 -5.23
CA GLU A 517 -53.13 4.16 -4.65
C GLU A 517 -52.55 3.01 -3.83
N ILE A 518 -51.35 2.51 -4.17
CA ILE A 518 -50.65 1.57 -3.30
C ILE A 518 -50.26 2.24 -1.98
N ASN A 519 -49.80 3.50 -1.99
CA ASN A 519 -49.49 4.21 -0.77
C ASN A 519 -50.73 4.39 0.11
N LYS A 520 -51.88 4.72 -0.50
CA LYS A 520 -53.16 4.90 0.20
C LYS A 520 -53.70 3.61 0.81
N HIS A 521 -53.64 2.49 0.08
CA HIS A 521 -54.28 1.24 0.49
C HIS A 521 -53.35 0.23 1.16
N ILE A 522 -52.06 0.21 0.77
CA ILE A 522 -51.04 -0.73 1.27
C ILE A 522 -49.71 0.01 1.50
N PRO A 523 -49.62 0.91 2.51
CA PRO A 523 -48.43 1.75 2.75
C PRO A 523 -47.13 0.95 2.92
N ILE A 524 -47.21 -0.24 3.51
CA ILE A 524 -46.06 -1.14 3.69
C ILE A 524 -45.49 -1.57 2.34
N LEU A 525 -46.34 -1.94 1.38
CA LEU A 525 -45.91 -2.32 0.04
C LEU A 525 -45.31 -1.12 -0.69
N PHE A 526 -45.91 0.07 -0.55
CA PHE A 526 -45.34 1.30 -1.08
C PHE A 526 -43.95 1.57 -0.52
N SER A 527 -43.74 1.46 0.79
CA SER A 527 -42.43 1.67 1.42
C SER A 527 -41.34 0.71 0.91
N ILE A 528 -41.70 -0.51 0.51
CA ILE A 528 -40.76 -1.49 -0.06
C ILE A 528 -40.45 -1.15 -1.53
N LEU A 529 -41.45 -0.67 -2.29
CA LEU A 529 -41.31 -0.33 -3.71
C LEU A 529 -40.72 1.08 -3.94
N LYS A 530 -40.75 1.94 -2.92
CA LYS A 530 -40.20 3.31 -2.97
C LYS A 530 -38.67 3.28 -2.88
N VAL A 531 -38.00 3.21 -4.03
CA VAL A 531 -36.53 3.20 -4.14
C VAL A 531 -36.03 4.59 -4.56
N ASN A 532 -36.23 5.60 -3.72
CA ASN A 532 -36.00 7.03 -3.98
C ASN A 532 -36.76 7.61 -5.18
N ILE A 533 -36.51 7.11 -6.41
CA ILE A 533 -37.11 7.56 -7.67
C ILE A 533 -37.46 6.34 -8.56
N PRO A 534 -38.68 6.25 -9.15
CA PRO A 534 -39.14 5.11 -9.96
C PRO A 534 -38.23 4.70 -11.11
N PHE A 535 -37.63 5.64 -11.85
CA PHE A 535 -36.83 5.31 -13.04
C PHE A 535 -35.63 4.40 -12.73
N ARG A 536 -35.19 4.30 -11.46
CA ARG A 536 -34.07 3.44 -11.04
C ARG A 536 -34.28 1.97 -11.38
N TYR A 537 -35.53 1.52 -11.47
CA TYR A 537 -35.88 0.16 -11.93
C TYR A 537 -35.43 -0.14 -13.37
N MET A 538 -35.07 0.88 -14.16
CA MET A 538 -34.54 0.72 -15.51
C MET A 538 -33.26 -0.13 -15.53
N SER A 539 -32.37 0.04 -14.55
CA SER A 539 -31.15 -0.76 -14.43
C SER A 539 -31.43 -2.27 -14.34
N ILE A 540 -32.51 -2.66 -13.64
CA ILE A 540 -32.99 -4.04 -13.55
C ILE A 540 -33.60 -4.50 -14.87
N ALA A 541 -34.39 -3.64 -15.54
CA ALA A 541 -34.96 -3.94 -16.85
C ALA A 541 -33.86 -4.28 -17.88
N LEU A 542 -32.80 -3.46 -17.95
CA LEU A 542 -31.68 -3.65 -18.87
C LEU A 542 -30.94 -4.96 -18.66
N VAL A 543 -30.61 -5.31 -17.40
CA VAL A 543 -29.94 -6.59 -17.13
C VAL A 543 -30.88 -7.75 -17.41
N MET A 544 -32.18 -7.68 -17.07
CA MET A 544 -33.13 -8.74 -17.37
C MET A 544 -33.33 -8.95 -18.88
N PHE A 545 -33.43 -7.88 -19.67
CA PHE A 545 -33.52 -7.99 -21.13
C PHE A 545 -32.22 -8.51 -21.77
N SER A 546 -31.07 -8.19 -21.20
CA SER A 546 -29.80 -8.79 -21.62
C SER A 546 -29.84 -10.32 -21.49
N PHE A 547 -30.31 -10.85 -20.35
CA PHE A 547 -30.46 -12.29 -20.15
C PHE A 547 -31.60 -12.89 -20.99
N LEU A 548 -32.68 -12.15 -21.25
CA LEU A 548 -33.75 -12.57 -22.16
C LEU A 548 -33.21 -12.88 -23.56
N ILE A 549 -32.34 -12.02 -24.10
CA ILE A 549 -31.69 -12.22 -25.39
C ILE A 549 -30.88 -13.52 -25.39
N LEU A 550 -30.08 -13.74 -24.36
CA LEU A 550 -29.20 -14.91 -24.24
C LEU A 550 -30.00 -16.21 -24.14
N PHE A 551 -31.07 -16.25 -23.34
CA PHE A 551 -31.91 -17.44 -23.20
C PHE A 551 -32.74 -17.75 -24.45
N SER A 552 -33.07 -16.73 -25.24
CA SER A 552 -33.91 -16.86 -26.44
C SER A 552 -33.10 -17.10 -27.72
N TYR A 553 -31.80 -16.83 -27.71
CA TYR A 553 -30.91 -16.89 -28.88
C TYR A 553 -31.00 -18.21 -29.65
N GLU A 554 -30.94 -19.36 -28.96
CA GLU A 554 -30.92 -20.66 -29.64
C GLU A 554 -32.24 -20.98 -30.35
N ASN A 555 -33.36 -20.42 -29.89
CA ASN A 555 -34.68 -20.63 -30.48
C ASN A 555 -34.81 -19.95 -31.86
N LEU A 556 -34.02 -18.90 -32.11
CA LEU A 556 -33.97 -18.25 -33.41
C LEU A 556 -33.42 -19.17 -34.49
N ASN A 557 -32.62 -20.19 -34.12
CA ASN A 557 -32.01 -21.11 -35.08
C ASN A 557 -33.04 -21.88 -35.90
N ASN A 558 -34.20 -22.17 -35.30
CA ASN A 558 -35.28 -22.95 -35.91
C ASN A 558 -36.28 -22.07 -36.69
N CYS A 559 -36.23 -20.75 -36.51
CA CYS A 559 -37.21 -19.81 -37.07
C CYS A 559 -36.67 -19.01 -38.25
N PHE A 560 -35.38 -18.67 -38.22
CA PHE A 560 -34.78 -17.75 -39.19
C PHE A 560 -33.56 -18.38 -39.84
N SER A 561 -33.36 -18.10 -41.14
CA SER A 561 -32.17 -18.54 -41.86
C SER A 561 -30.89 -17.96 -41.22
N LYS A 562 -29.76 -18.64 -41.39
CA LYS A 562 -28.48 -18.20 -40.82
C LYS A 562 -28.11 -16.76 -41.22
N ILE A 563 -28.37 -16.38 -42.47
CA ILE A 563 -28.14 -15.03 -43.01
C ILE A 563 -29.04 -14.01 -42.29
N LEU A 564 -30.34 -14.28 -42.20
CA LEU A 564 -31.29 -13.38 -41.54
C LEU A 564 -30.95 -13.18 -40.06
N ARG A 565 -30.54 -14.25 -39.35
CA ARG A 565 -30.09 -14.14 -37.95
C ARG A 565 -28.89 -13.21 -37.82
N TYR A 566 -27.87 -13.36 -38.66
CA TYR A 566 -26.72 -12.46 -38.63
C TYR A 566 -27.12 -11.02 -38.98
N GLY A 567 -28.02 -10.83 -39.95
CA GLY A 567 -28.59 -9.53 -40.29
C GLY A 567 -29.31 -8.87 -39.10
N ILE A 568 -30.16 -9.62 -38.39
CA ILE A 568 -30.84 -9.16 -37.17
C ILE A 568 -29.80 -8.73 -36.12
N PHE A 569 -28.83 -9.59 -35.81
CA PHE A 569 -27.84 -9.28 -34.77
C PHE A 569 -26.91 -8.12 -35.13
N MET A 570 -26.50 -8.02 -36.39
CA MET A 570 -25.72 -6.89 -36.89
C MET A 570 -26.56 -5.60 -36.84
N GLY A 571 -27.83 -5.65 -37.25
CA GLY A 571 -28.76 -4.52 -37.16
C GLY A 571 -28.98 -4.05 -35.73
N LEU A 572 -29.22 -4.97 -34.78
CA LEU A 572 -29.35 -4.65 -33.36
C LEU A 572 -28.10 -3.95 -32.82
N GLY A 573 -26.91 -4.44 -33.18
CA GLY A 573 -25.64 -3.84 -32.80
C GLY A 573 -25.45 -2.44 -33.38
N LEU A 574 -25.67 -2.28 -34.69
CA LEU A 574 -25.52 -0.99 -35.38
C LEU A 574 -26.50 0.06 -34.86
N ILE A 575 -27.79 -0.28 -34.71
CA ILE A 575 -28.82 0.63 -34.19
C ILE A 575 -28.45 1.10 -32.80
N SER A 576 -27.98 0.18 -31.94
CA SER A 576 -27.62 0.55 -30.58
C SER A 576 -26.39 1.45 -30.56
N ILE A 577 -25.35 1.14 -31.35
CA ILE A 577 -24.17 2.03 -31.48
C ILE A 577 -24.60 3.42 -31.96
N ILE A 578 -25.42 3.52 -33.02
CA ILE A 578 -25.88 4.81 -33.56
C ILE A 578 -26.66 5.59 -32.50
N GLN A 579 -27.60 4.94 -31.79
CA GLN A 579 -28.37 5.58 -30.74
C GLN A 579 -27.48 6.08 -29.60
N SER A 580 -26.51 5.27 -29.15
CA SER A 580 -25.58 5.65 -28.10
C SER A 580 -24.66 6.81 -28.51
N PHE A 581 -24.22 6.83 -29.77
CA PHE A 581 -23.43 7.92 -30.33
C PHE A 581 -24.25 9.21 -30.36
N ASP A 582 -25.46 9.17 -30.90
CA ASP A 582 -26.34 10.35 -30.95
C ASP A 582 -26.64 10.85 -29.53
N TYR A 583 -26.87 9.93 -28.58
CA TYR A 583 -27.11 10.25 -27.18
C TYR A 583 -25.92 10.97 -26.52
N MET A 584 -24.71 10.40 -26.59
CA MET A 584 -23.51 11.02 -26.02
C MET A 584 -23.14 12.32 -26.73
N TYR A 585 -23.19 12.33 -28.06
CA TYR A 585 -22.78 13.49 -28.86
C TYR A 585 -23.70 14.68 -28.62
N SER A 586 -25.02 14.45 -28.53
CA SER A 586 -25.97 15.51 -28.19
C SER A 586 -25.61 16.18 -26.86
N TYR A 587 -25.23 15.40 -25.84
CA TYR A 587 -24.90 15.92 -24.52
C TYR A 587 -23.51 16.58 -24.46
N ILE A 588 -22.50 16.01 -25.11
CA ILE A 588 -21.16 16.62 -25.22
C ILE A 588 -21.24 17.99 -25.92
N TYR A 589 -22.14 18.16 -26.89
CA TYR A 589 -22.26 19.41 -27.64
C TYR A 589 -23.11 20.49 -26.95
N SER A 590 -24.11 20.08 -26.15
CA SER A 590 -25.10 21.00 -25.57
C SER A 590 -25.08 21.10 -24.05
N GLY A 591 -24.32 20.26 -23.36
CA GLY A 591 -24.18 20.27 -21.90
C GLY A 591 -23.24 21.36 -21.39
N GLU A 592 -23.46 21.79 -20.15
CA GLU A 592 -22.59 22.71 -19.45
C GLU A 592 -21.25 22.03 -19.09
N SER A 593 -20.13 22.73 -19.27
CA SER A 593 -18.80 22.17 -19.07
C SER A 593 -17.94 23.03 -18.16
N PHE A 594 -17.07 22.38 -17.38
CA PHE A 594 -16.12 23.05 -16.50
C PHE A 594 -14.78 22.28 -16.46
N VAL A 595 -13.75 22.93 -15.91
CA VAL A 595 -12.42 22.34 -15.69
C VAL A 595 -12.07 22.47 -14.21
N CYS A 596 -11.49 21.42 -13.64
CA CYS A 596 -11.04 21.42 -12.25
C CYS A 596 -9.81 20.52 -12.09
N TYR A 597 -8.71 21.09 -11.58
CA TYR A 597 -7.42 20.42 -11.44
C TYR A 597 -7.08 20.08 -9.98
N ASP A 598 -7.26 21.01 -9.03
CA ASP A 598 -6.86 20.86 -7.63
C ASP A 598 -7.99 20.40 -6.69
N GLY A 599 -9.22 20.79 -7.00
CA GLY A 599 -10.41 20.48 -6.18
C GLY A 599 -10.76 21.55 -5.15
N SER A 600 -9.82 22.44 -4.79
CA SER A 600 -10.08 23.63 -3.95
C SER A 600 -11.04 24.65 -4.59
N THR A 601 -11.28 24.53 -5.89
CA THR A 601 -12.19 25.37 -6.68
C THR A 601 -13.60 24.80 -6.80
N ILE A 602 -13.85 23.61 -6.26
CA ILE A 602 -15.20 23.02 -6.28
C ILE A 602 -16.09 23.81 -5.31
N LYS A 603 -17.06 24.52 -5.88
CA LYS A 603 -18.18 25.09 -5.13
C LYS A 603 -19.33 24.09 -5.20
N ILE A 604 -19.73 23.52 -4.07
CA ILE A 604 -20.97 22.73 -4.00
C ILE A 604 -22.11 23.70 -3.69
N GLU A 605 -23.23 23.59 -4.41
CA GLU A 605 -24.43 24.34 -4.06
C GLU A 605 -24.97 23.90 -2.68
N ASP A 606 -25.36 24.87 -1.84
CA ASP A 606 -25.78 24.64 -0.44
C ASP A 606 -26.95 23.63 -0.30
N SER A 607 -27.77 23.49 -1.33
CA SER A 607 -28.90 22.56 -1.40
C SER A 607 -28.47 21.07 -1.38
N GLU A 608 -27.25 20.77 -1.83
CA GLU A 608 -26.69 19.41 -1.95
C GLU A 608 -25.85 18.99 -0.73
N LEU A 609 -25.50 19.95 0.13
CA LEU A 609 -24.52 19.75 1.21
C LEU A 609 -25.12 19.12 2.48
N GLY A 610 -26.40 19.30 2.76
CA GLY A 610 -26.99 19.02 4.08
C GLY A 610 -27.46 17.59 4.39
N GLU A 611 -27.36 16.63 3.45
CA GLU A 611 -27.98 15.31 3.58
C GLU A 611 -27.48 14.51 4.79
N TYR A 612 -26.18 14.57 5.06
CA TYR A 612 -25.52 13.81 6.11
C TYR A 612 -25.37 14.58 7.43
N LEU A 613 -26.02 15.74 7.54
CA LEU A 613 -26.15 16.47 8.81
C LEU A 613 -27.37 15.98 9.59
N TYR A 614 -27.33 16.18 10.90
CA TYR A 614 -28.51 15.94 11.74
C TYR A 614 -29.63 16.94 11.42
N GLN A 615 -30.87 16.51 11.65
CA GLN A 615 -32.03 17.40 11.56
C GLN A 615 -31.87 18.65 12.44
N GLY A 616 -32.35 19.78 11.92
CA GLY A 616 -32.30 21.09 12.57
C GLY A 616 -30.94 21.81 12.51
N VAL A 617 -29.93 21.23 11.85
CA VAL A 617 -28.64 21.90 11.60
C VAL A 617 -28.74 22.76 10.34
N SER A 618 -28.49 24.05 10.48
CA SER A 618 -28.42 25.05 9.41
C SER A 618 -27.02 25.06 8.79
N ILE A 619 -26.95 25.04 7.46
CA ILE A 619 -25.67 25.16 6.72
C ILE A 619 -25.20 26.62 6.72
N TYR A 620 -26.14 27.58 6.78
CA TYR A 620 -25.89 29.02 6.66
C TYR A 620 -25.31 29.68 7.92
N ASP A 621 -25.56 29.10 9.10
CA ASP A 621 -25.08 29.65 10.38
C ASP A 621 -23.68 29.11 10.78
N ASN A 622 -22.98 28.47 9.83
CA ASN A 622 -21.66 27.90 10.04
C ASN A 622 -20.56 28.95 9.89
N HIS A 623 -20.49 29.89 10.83
CA HIS A 623 -19.31 30.74 10.96
C HIS A 623 -18.14 29.93 11.53
N ASN A 624 -16.97 29.97 10.87
CA ASN A 624 -15.72 29.29 11.25
C ASN A 624 -15.08 29.73 12.58
N ASN A 625 -15.81 30.50 13.40
CA ASN A 625 -15.35 30.98 14.69
C ASN A 625 -15.64 29.94 15.78
N ASP A 626 -14.64 29.71 16.64
CA ASP A 626 -14.80 28.93 17.87
C ASP A 626 -15.76 29.65 18.82
N PHE A 627 -16.66 28.92 19.48
CA PHE A 627 -17.53 29.48 20.51
C PHE A 627 -17.04 29.06 21.90
N LEU A 628 -16.70 30.04 22.73
CA LEU A 628 -16.17 29.88 24.08
C LEU A 628 -17.22 30.30 25.11
N SER A 629 -17.38 29.50 26.19
CA SER A 629 -18.16 29.93 27.35
C SER A 629 -17.46 31.10 28.08
N SER A 630 -18.23 31.92 28.79
CA SER A 630 -17.70 33.03 29.60
C SER A 630 -16.62 32.57 30.59
N GLY A 631 -15.43 33.17 30.52
CA GLY A 631 -14.28 32.82 31.38
C GLY A 631 -13.30 31.81 30.77
N CYS A 632 -13.39 31.50 29.48
CA CYS A 632 -12.45 30.67 28.73
C CYS A 632 -11.68 31.49 27.68
N SER A 633 -10.36 31.27 27.57
CA SER A 633 -9.53 31.82 26.49
C SER A 633 -8.62 30.75 25.88
N ILE A 634 -8.48 30.76 24.55
CA ILE A 634 -7.56 29.86 23.82
C ILE A 634 -6.14 30.46 23.89
N GLU A 635 -5.18 29.68 24.40
CA GLU A 635 -3.75 30.06 24.40
C GLU A 635 -3.01 29.53 23.16
N ASP A 636 -3.31 28.30 22.75
CA ASP A 636 -2.72 27.66 21.58
C ASP A 636 -3.73 26.69 20.97
N LYS A 637 -3.82 26.65 19.65
CA LYS A 637 -4.71 25.75 18.91
C LYS A 637 -3.94 25.17 17.74
N LYS A 638 -3.69 23.87 17.79
CA LYS A 638 -3.10 23.10 16.70
C LYS A 638 -4.17 22.22 16.09
N ILE A 639 -4.51 22.53 14.86
CA ILE A 639 -5.46 21.75 14.06
C ILE A 639 -4.66 20.85 13.12
N ASN A 640 -4.92 19.55 13.20
CA ASN A 640 -4.46 18.59 12.21
C ASN A 640 -5.67 17.79 11.72
N HIS A 641 -6.44 18.40 10.83
CA HIS A 641 -7.64 17.84 10.19
C HIS A 641 -8.64 17.25 11.20
N ASN A 642 -8.64 15.93 11.42
CA ASN A 642 -9.56 15.25 12.35
C ASN A 642 -9.07 15.24 13.82
N ARG A 643 -7.95 15.92 14.11
CA ARG A 643 -7.37 16.06 15.44
C ARG A 643 -7.22 17.52 15.81
N TYR A 644 -7.82 17.91 16.93
CA TYR A 644 -7.70 19.24 17.51
C TYR A 644 -6.96 19.10 18.83
N ASP A 645 -5.77 19.71 18.93
CA ASP A 645 -5.06 19.89 20.19
C ASP A 645 -5.20 21.36 20.60
N ILE A 646 -5.88 21.62 21.73
CA ILE A 646 -6.27 22.95 22.16
C ILE A 646 -5.80 23.17 23.60
N LYS A 647 -5.06 24.25 23.81
CA LYS A 647 -4.65 24.74 25.12
C LYS A 647 -5.58 25.88 25.53
N LEU A 648 -6.31 25.67 26.62
CA LEU A 648 -7.33 26.59 27.12
C LEU A 648 -6.97 27.06 28.53
N ASN A 649 -7.18 28.33 28.80
CA ASN A 649 -7.20 28.85 30.17
C ASN A 649 -8.67 29.02 30.61
N VAL A 650 -9.02 28.43 31.74
CA VAL A 650 -10.40 28.30 32.22
C VAL A 650 -10.52 28.88 33.62
N ASN A 651 -11.39 29.88 33.80
CA ASN A 651 -11.59 30.57 35.08
C ASN A 651 -12.92 30.22 35.78
N ASN A 652 -13.70 29.27 35.26
CA ASN A 652 -15.06 28.95 35.73
C ASN A 652 -15.30 27.43 35.77
N GLU A 653 -16.08 26.94 36.74
CA GLU A 653 -16.37 25.51 36.97
C GLU A 653 -17.27 24.87 35.88
N ASN A 654 -18.04 25.69 35.14
CA ASN A 654 -18.96 25.24 34.09
C ASN A 654 -18.51 25.66 32.67
N ALA A 655 -17.22 25.53 32.40
CA ALA A 655 -16.63 25.90 31.13
C ALA A 655 -16.88 24.88 30.01
N TYR A 656 -17.09 25.38 28.79
CA TYR A 656 -17.15 24.56 27.59
C TYR A 656 -16.58 25.29 26.37
N ILE A 657 -16.22 24.50 25.36
CA ILE A 657 -15.84 24.97 24.04
C ILE A 657 -16.69 24.25 22.99
N GLU A 658 -17.22 24.99 22.02
CA GLU A 658 -17.82 24.42 20.82
C GLU A 658 -16.89 24.62 19.64
N LEU A 659 -16.49 23.50 19.04
CA LEU A 659 -15.58 23.50 17.90
C LEU A 659 -16.35 23.63 16.59
N PRO A 660 -15.74 24.19 15.53
CA PRO A 660 -16.27 24.20 14.17
C PRO A 660 -16.17 22.78 13.57
N LEU A 661 -16.90 21.85 14.18
CA LEU A 661 -16.97 20.44 13.82
C LEU A 661 -18.41 19.97 13.98
N ASN A 662 -18.91 19.26 12.98
CA ASN A 662 -20.22 18.62 13.08
C ASN A 662 -20.17 17.48 14.12
N TYR A 663 -21.10 17.49 15.07
CA TYR A 663 -21.20 16.41 16.05
C TYR A 663 -21.64 15.12 15.38
N TYR A 664 -20.84 14.06 15.52
CA TYR A 664 -21.19 12.69 15.16
C TYR A 664 -20.81 11.69 16.28
N PRO A 665 -21.61 10.64 16.52
CA PRO A 665 -21.24 9.57 17.44
C PRO A 665 -19.90 8.94 17.02
N GLY A 666 -18.93 8.91 17.95
CA GLY A 666 -17.58 8.37 17.71
C GLY A 666 -16.44 9.35 17.94
N TYR A 667 -16.73 10.65 18.09
CA TYR A 667 -15.78 11.62 18.64
C TYR A 667 -15.40 11.28 20.08
N SER A 668 -14.19 11.65 20.47
CA SER A 668 -13.70 11.53 21.85
C SER A 668 -12.78 12.70 22.16
N ALA A 669 -12.97 13.28 23.36
CA ALA A 669 -12.14 14.32 23.91
C ALA A 669 -11.40 13.81 25.15
N TYR A 670 -10.12 14.13 25.28
CA TYR A 670 -9.28 13.72 26.42
C TYR A 670 -8.50 14.92 26.97
N SER A 671 -8.34 14.99 28.28
CA SER A 671 -7.34 15.82 28.93
C SER A 671 -5.95 15.18 28.77
N SER A 672 -4.90 16.00 28.73
CA SER A 672 -3.51 15.55 28.62
C SER A 672 -3.03 14.73 29.83
N GLU A 673 -3.72 14.83 30.96
CA GLU A 673 -3.50 14.01 32.16
C GLU A 673 -4.18 12.63 32.10
N GLY A 674 -4.90 12.32 31.02
CA GLY A 674 -5.46 10.98 30.76
C GLY A 674 -6.96 10.80 31.07
N GLY A 675 -7.68 11.86 31.44
CA GLY A 675 -9.13 11.81 31.70
C GLY A 675 -9.99 12.00 30.43
N LYS A 676 -11.03 11.19 30.24
CA LYS A 676 -11.99 11.37 29.14
C LYS A 676 -12.97 12.51 29.47
N LEU A 677 -13.07 13.49 28.59
CA LEU A 677 -13.98 14.64 28.72
C LEU A 677 -15.36 14.31 28.16
N ARG A 678 -16.40 14.96 28.71
CA ARG A 678 -17.78 14.81 28.25
C ARG A 678 -17.98 15.66 26.99
N ILE A 679 -18.57 15.04 25.97
CA ILE A 679 -18.93 15.68 24.71
C ILE A 679 -20.44 15.61 24.50
N GLU A 680 -21.02 16.61 23.84
CA GLU A 680 -22.44 16.68 23.50
C GLU A 680 -22.67 17.49 22.23
N LYS A 681 -23.92 17.50 21.75
CA LYS A 681 -24.35 18.30 20.60
C LYS A 681 -24.61 19.73 21.09
N GLY A 682 -23.81 20.68 20.62
CA GLY A 682 -23.88 22.11 20.95
C GLY A 682 -24.82 22.89 20.03
N THR A 683 -24.62 24.20 19.99
CA THR A 683 -25.40 25.10 19.11
C THR A 683 -25.25 24.71 17.64
N ASN A 684 -26.34 24.77 16.87
CA ASN A 684 -26.39 24.38 15.45
C ASN A 684 -25.74 23.00 15.14
N GLY A 685 -25.74 22.05 16.07
CA GLY A 685 -25.14 20.72 15.84
C GLY A 685 -23.61 20.64 15.95
N ARG A 686 -22.95 21.68 16.46
CA ARG A 686 -21.51 21.70 16.73
C ARG A 686 -21.09 20.68 17.79
N LEU A 687 -19.83 20.25 17.75
CA LEU A 687 -19.23 19.42 18.80
C LEU A 687 -18.91 20.27 20.03
N LYS A 688 -19.68 20.10 21.10
CA LYS A 688 -19.45 20.75 22.40
C LYS A 688 -18.62 19.84 23.30
N VAL A 689 -17.56 20.39 23.90
CA VAL A 689 -16.69 19.71 24.86
C VAL A 689 -16.78 20.43 26.20
N ASN A 690 -17.19 19.72 27.25
CA ASN A 690 -17.29 20.26 28.61
C ASN A 690 -15.95 20.10 29.34
N ILE A 691 -15.52 21.15 30.04
CA ILE A 691 -14.21 21.27 30.68
C ILE A 691 -14.41 21.39 32.19
N PRO A 692 -14.06 20.37 32.98
CA PRO A 692 -14.42 20.32 34.41
C PRO A 692 -13.40 21.02 35.33
N THR A 693 -12.21 21.37 34.85
CA THR A 693 -11.08 21.82 35.66
C THR A 693 -10.75 23.29 35.43
N ILE A 694 -10.67 24.08 36.50
CA ILE A 694 -10.18 25.47 36.48
C ILE A 694 -8.66 25.48 36.28
N GLY A 695 -8.15 26.41 35.46
CA GLY A 695 -6.74 26.59 35.13
C GLY A 695 -6.42 26.26 33.67
N ILE A 696 -5.14 25.97 33.40
CA ILE A 696 -4.65 25.63 32.06
C ILE A 696 -4.98 24.18 31.74
N ASN A 697 -5.77 23.97 30.70
CA ASN A 697 -6.24 22.67 30.24
C ASN A 697 -5.75 22.39 28.82
N ASN A 698 -5.08 21.25 28.62
CA ASN A 698 -4.71 20.78 27.29
C ASN A 698 -5.68 19.68 26.84
N ILE A 699 -6.54 20.01 25.88
CA ILE A 699 -7.61 19.16 25.37
C ILE A 699 -7.22 18.58 24.01
N ARG A 700 -7.44 17.28 23.84
CA ARG A 700 -7.31 16.60 22.55
C ARG A 700 -8.65 16.04 22.10
N VAL A 701 -9.14 16.47 20.95
CA VAL A 701 -10.37 15.96 20.31
C VAL A 701 -10.01 15.19 19.04
N ARG A 702 -10.56 13.98 18.89
CA ARG A 702 -10.40 13.17 17.67
C ARG A 702 -11.58 12.23 17.44
N TYR A 703 -11.91 11.94 16.18
CA TYR A 703 -12.80 10.84 15.82
C TYR A 703 -12.08 9.48 15.98
N LYS A 704 -12.49 8.66 16.96
CA LYS A 704 -11.88 7.34 17.24
C LYS A 704 -12.73 6.19 16.70
N GLY A 705 -14.01 6.44 16.42
CA GLY A 705 -15.01 5.43 16.11
C GLY A 705 -15.23 4.46 17.29
N PHE A 706 -15.88 3.34 17.00
CA PHE A 706 -16.22 2.33 18.00
C PHE A 706 -15.31 1.10 17.92
N ILE A 707 -15.09 0.43 19.06
CA ILE A 707 -14.29 -0.82 19.11
C ILE A 707 -14.93 -1.90 18.22
N SER A 708 -16.27 -1.97 18.19
CA SER A 708 -17.01 -2.88 17.32
C SER A 708 -16.69 -2.69 15.83
N TRP A 709 -16.43 -1.44 15.40
CA TRP A 709 -16.03 -1.14 14.03
C TRP A 709 -14.63 -1.67 13.72
N LYS A 710 -13.68 -1.48 14.64
CA LYS A 710 -12.32 -2.03 14.49
C LYS A 710 -12.32 -3.56 14.38
N ILE A 711 -13.18 -4.23 15.17
CA ILE A 711 -13.36 -5.68 15.09
C ILE A 711 -13.96 -6.06 13.73
N ALA A 712 -14.96 -5.32 13.25
CA ALA A 712 -15.57 -5.52 11.94
C ALA A 712 -14.55 -5.38 10.80
N ASP A 713 -13.69 -4.37 10.88
CA ASP A 713 -12.60 -4.11 9.91
C ASP A 713 -11.64 -5.32 9.84
N ILE A 714 -11.21 -5.83 10.99
CA ILE A 714 -10.34 -7.02 11.08
C ILE A 714 -11.03 -8.26 10.51
N ILE A 715 -12.30 -8.51 10.86
CA ILE A 715 -13.06 -9.66 10.37
C ILE A 715 -13.22 -9.61 8.86
N SER A 716 -13.58 -8.45 8.30
CA SER A 716 -13.70 -8.27 6.86
C SER A 716 -12.36 -8.49 6.14
N LEU A 717 -11.27 -7.93 6.67
CA LEU A 717 -9.93 -8.13 6.11
C LEU A 717 -9.53 -9.61 6.12
N LEU A 718 -9.69 -10.31 7.25
CA LEU A 718 -9.41 -11.74 7.35
C LEU A 718 -10.29 -12.57 6.40
N SER A 719 -11.55 -12.21 6.26
CA SER A 719 -12.50 -12.90 5.37
C SER A 719 -12.09 -12.76 3.90
N ILE A 720 -11.66 -11.57 3.47
CA ILE A 720 -11.11 -11.34 2.14
C ILE A 720 -9.84 -12.18 1.92
N LEU A 721 -8.91 -12.16 2.87
CA LEU A 721 -7.66 -12.93 2.78
C LEU A 721 -7.91 -14.45 2.69
N LEU A 722 -8.85 -14.97 3.48
CA LEU A 722 -9.26 -16.38 3.45
C LEU A 722 -9.95 -16.74 2.11
N LEU A 723 -10.85 -15.89 1.61
CA LEU A 723 -11.51 -16.10 0.32
C LEU A 723 -10.50 -16.17 -0.83
N LEU A 724 -9.53 -15.25 -0.86
CA LEU A 724 -8.46 -15.27 -1.85
C LEU A 724 -7.60 -16.54 -1.71
N SER A 725 -7.18 -16.89 -0.50
CA SER A 725 -6.35 -18.08 -0.21
C SER A 725 -6.99 -19.40 -0.68
N THR A 726 -8.28 -19.60 -0.42
CA THR A 726 -8.99 -20.83 -0.81
C THR A 726 -9.05 -21.02 -2.33
N GLN A 727 -9.18 -19.94 -3.10
CA GLN A 727 -9.21 -20.01 -4.55
C GLN A 727 -7.84 -20.26 -5.17
N PHE A 728 -6.79 -19.63 -4.63
CA PHE A 728 -5.43 -19.90 -5.09
C PHE A 728 -5.05 -21.37 -4.90
N ASN A 729 -5.55 -22.04 -3.85
CA ASN A 729 -5.37 -23.47 -3.63
C ASN A 729 -6.15 -24.35 -4.62
N ASN A 730 -7.40 -23.99 -4.97
CA ASN A 730 -8.19 -24.73 -5.96
C ASN A 730 -7.65 -24.59 -7.40
N SER A 731 -7.10 -23.42 -7.75
CA SER A 731 -6.51 -23.15 -9.08
C SER A 731 -5.18 -23.88 -9.32
N LYS A 732 -4.37 -24.06 -8.26
CA LYS A 732 -3.13 -24.86 -8.30
C LYS A 732 -3.39 -26.31 -8.72
N HIS A 733 -4.52 -26.92 -8.35
CA HIS A 733 -4.78 -28.33 -8.66
C HIS A 733 -5.15 -28.62 -10.13
N LYS A 734 -5.82 -27.70 -10.85
CA LYS A 734 -6.22 -27.90 -12.25
C LYS A 734 -5.16 -27.46 -13.27
N THR A 735 -4.43 -26.37 -13.00
CA THR A 735 -3.53 -25.75 -14.01
C THR A 735 -2.09 -26.23 -13.89
N PHE A 736 -1.65 -26.60 -12.68
CA PHE A 736 -0.26 -26.97 -12.43
C PHE A 736 0.08 -28.34 -13.05
N ASN A 737 -0.83 -29.33 -13.06
CA ASN A 737 -0.54 -30.65 -13.64
C ASN A 737 -0.38 -30.64 -15.18
N GLN A 738 -1.12 -29.80 -15.92
CA GLN A 738 -0.96 -29.68 -17.37
C GLN A 738 0.28 -28.86 -17.79
N ILE A 739 0.71 -27.91 -16.97
CA ILE A 739 1.92 -27.09 -17.24
C ILE A 739 3.20 -27.82 -16.81
N THR A 740 3.16 -28.61 -15.73
CA THR A 740 4.34 -29.30 -15.19
C THR A 740 4.89 -30.39 -16.12
N LEU A 741 4.04 -31.01 -16.94
CA LEU A 741 4.45 -31.99 -17.95
C LEU A 741 5.12 -31.34 -19.18
N LYS A 742 4.73 -30.11 -19.56
CA LYS A 742 5.35 -29.37 -20.70
C LYS A 742 6.63 -28.61 -20.31
N VAL A 743 6.79 -28.22 -19.04
CA VAL A 743 7.91 -27.39 -18.56
C VAL A 743 9.18 -28.20 -18.22
N LYS A 744 9.09 -29.52 -18.02
CA LYS A 744 10.28 -30.37 -17.76
C LYS A 744 11.30 -30.41 -18.91
N LYS A 745 10.93 -29.98 -20.12
CA LYS A 745 11.79 -30.03 -21.33
C LYS A 745 12.70 -28.79 -21.51
N THR A 746 12.62 -27.75 -20.65
CA THR A 746 13.35 -26.47 -20.83
C THR A 746 14.27 -26.11 -19.66
N MET A 747 15.15 -27.04 -19.25
CA MET A 747 15.89 -26.97 -17.98
C MET A 747 17.29 -26.30 -18.03
N LYS A 748 17.82 -25.91 -19.20
CA LYS A 748 19.14 -25.23 -19.31
C LYS A 748 19.06 -23.68 -19.24
N GLU A 749 17.94 -23.07 -19.66
CA GLU A 749 17.78 -21.60 -19.73
C GLU A 749 17.44 -20.92 -18.39
N LYS A 750 16.85 -21.66 -17.42
CA LYS A 750 16.45 -21.09 -16.12
C LYS A 750 17.62 -20.78 -15.18
N ARG A 751 18.78 -21.42 -15.37
CA ARG A 751 19.94 -21.25 -14.48
C ARG A 751 20.55 -19.85 -14.59
N TRP A 752 20.75 -19.35 -15.80
CA TRP A 752 21.31 -18.02 -16.05
C TRP A 752 20.39 -16.88 -15.59
N ILE A 753 19.08 -16.98 -15.82
CA ILE A 753 18.10 -15.99 -15.34
C ILE A 753 18.06 -15.97 -13.80
N SER A 754 18.19 -17.13 -13.16
CA SER A 754 18.28 -17.19 -11.70
C SER A 754 19.58 -16.61 -11.18
N LEU A 755 20.70 -16.84 -11.86
CA LEU A 755 22.01 -16.26 -11.49
C LEU A 755 22.01 -14.75 -11.66
N LEU A 756 21.44 -14.21 -12.75
CA LEU A 756 21.31 -12.77 -12.96
C LEU A 756 20.41 -12.10 -11.92
N PHE A 757 19.28 -12.71 -11.57
CA PHE A 757 18.39 -12.21 -10.52
C PHE A 757 19.09 -12.17 -9.15
N PHE A 758 19.81 -13.25 -8.79
CA PHE A 758 20.62 -13.27 -7.58
C PHE A 758 21.73 -12.20 -7.63
N GLY A 759 22.44 -12.08 -8.75
CA GLY A 759 23.49 -11.08 -8.93
C GLY A 759 22.97 -9.65 -8.78
N LEU A 760 21.78 -9.34 -9.32
CA LEU A 760 21.16 -8.02 -9.19
C LEU A 760 20.82 -7.69 -7.73
N ILE A 761 20.21 -8.62 -7.00
CA ILE A 761 19.88 -8.41 -5.58
C ILE A 761 21.15 -8.17 -4.76
N LEU A 762 22.17 -9.01 -4.96
CA LEU A 762 23.43 -8.86 -4.23
C LEU A 762 24.12 -7.54 -4.58
N CYS A 763 24.02 -7.08 -5.83
CA CYS A 763 24.54 -5.78 -6.25
C CYS A 763 23.83 -4.62 -5.54
N VAL A 764 22.48 -4.64 -5.49
CA VAL A 764 21.70 -3.60 -4.79
C VAL A 764 22.05 -3.54 -3.31
N VAL A 765 22.10 -4.71 -2.65
CA VAL A 765 22.46 -4.78 -1.22
C VAL A 765 23.90 -4.33 -0.99
N PHE A 766 24.83 -4.72 -1.88
CA PHE A 766 26.22 -4.33 -1.79
C PHE A 766 26.40 -2.82 -1.93
N VAL A 767 25.76 -2.21 -2.92
CA VAL A 767 25.81 -0.75 -3.13
C VAL A 767 25.21 -0.01 -1.93
N GLY A 768 24.10 -0.49 -1.36
CA GLY A 768 23.53 0.11 -0.15
C GLY A 768 24.50 0.06 1.04
N ILE A 769 25.04 -1.11 1.37
CA ILE A 769 25.97 -1.22 2.50
C ILE A 769 27.29 -0.49 2.25
N LEU A 770 27.78 -0.49 0.99
CA LEU A 770 28.96 0.29 0.62
C LEU A 770 28.71 1.78 0.80
N TYR A 771 27.53 2.28 0.44
CA TYR A 771 27.15 3.68 0.68
C TYR A 771 27.22 4.02 2.17
N LEU A 772 26.68 3.18 3.07
CA LEU A 772 26.78 3.42 4.51
C LEU A 772 28.23 3.39 5.02
N ASN A 773 29.03 2.41 4.57
CA ASN A 773 30.45 2.32 4.94
C ASN A 773 31.27 3.52 4.43
N LEU A 774 30.93 4.08 3.27
CA LEU A 774 31.58 5.29 2.72
C LEU A 774 31.28 6.54 3.56
N HIS A 775 30.15 6.57 4.25
CA HIS A 775 29.76 7.64 5.17
C HIS A 775 29.90 7.20 6.62
N THR A 776 30.89 6.35 6.93
CA THR A 776 31.29 6.00 8.30
C THR A 776 32.80 6.15 8.40
N GLU A 777 33.24 7.07 9.26
CA GLU A 777 34.66 7.26 9.57
C GLU A 777 35.14 6.25 10.62
N LEU A 778 36.45 6.23 10.90
CA LEU A 778 37.02 5.36 11.95
C LEU A 778 36.44 5.75 13.31
N VAL A 779 35.97 4.75 14.07
CA VAL A 779 35.26 4.96 15.33
C VAL A 779 36.10 4.46 16.50
N SER A 780 36.24 5.27 17.56
CA SER A 780 36.78 4.86 18.86
C SER A 780 38.12 4.10 18.77
N ASP A 781 38.11 2.80 19.06
CA ASP A 781 39.31 1.95 19.10
C ASP A 781 39.90 1.60 17.74
N ASP A 782 39.19 1.88 16.65
CA ASP A 782 39.71 1.71 15.29
C ASP A 782 41.02 2.49 15.10
N VAL A 783 41.14 3.67 15.71
CA VAL A 783 42.34 4.53 15.64
C VAL A 783 43.53 3.88 16.33
N MET A 784 43.32 3.27 17.50
CA MET A 784 44.36 2.54 18.22
C MET A 784 44.87 1.35 17.41
N TYR A 785 43.97 0.58 16.78
CA TYR A 785 44.34 -0.60 16.01
C TYR A 785 45.06 -0.30 14.68
N LEU A 786 45.20 0.97 14.29
CA LEU A 786 46.10 1.37 13.23
C LEU A 786 47.58 1.17 13.58
N TYR A 787 47.90 1.07 14.88
CA TYR A 787 49.25 1.03 15.43
C TYR A 787 49.54 -0.32 16.12
N SER A 788 50.81 -0.57 16.44
CA SER A 788 51.24 -1.75 17.19
C SER A 788 50.66 -1.74 18.62
N PHE A 789 50.07 -2.86 19.04
CA PHE A 789 49.33 -2.92 20.32
C PHE A 789 50.22 -3.37 21.48
N ARG A 790 50.33 -2.54 22.53
CA ARG A 790 51.03 -2.88 23.78
C ARG A 790 50.21 -2.60 25.04
N THR A 791 50.01 -1.35 25.43
CA THR A 791 49.46 -0.98 26.76
C THR A 791 48.07 -0.32 26.71
N GLY A 792 47.47 -0.23 25.52
CA GLY A 792 46.18 0.43 25.30
C GLY A 792 46.27 1.96 25.19
N TRP A 793 47.43 2.54 25.47
CA TRP A 793 47.76 3.95 25.29
C TRP A 793 48.95 4.08 24.33
N PRO A 794 49.11 5.23 23.64
CA PRO A 794 50.30 5.44 22.80
C PRO A 794 51.54 5.65 23.68
N GLU A 795 52.61 4.94 23.37
CA GLU A 795 53.93 5.00 24.03
C GLU A 795 55.02 5.48 23.06
N THR A 796 56.21 5.76 23.58
CA THR A 796 57.35 6.27 22.79
C THR A 796 57.82 5.34 21.67
N ASP A 797 57.54 4.04 21.75
CA ASP A 797 57.87 3.03 20.74
C ASP A 797 56.66 2.54 19.93
N THR A 798 55.48 3.15 20.13
CA THR A 798 54.30 2.91 19.29
C THR A 798 54.63 3.32 17.86
N HIS A 799 54.18 2.53 16.89
CA HIS A 799 54.41 2.80 15.46
C HIS A 799 53.30 2.17 14.63
N ARG A 800 53.18 2.58 13.36
CA ARG A 800 52.16 2.07 12.45
C ARG A 800 52.28 0.55 12.34
N PHE A 801 51.17 -0.16 12.47
CA PHE A 801 51.15 -1.62 12.47
C PHE A 801 51.72 -2.21 11.17
N THR A 802 52.58 -3.22 11.30
CA THR A 802 53.11 -4.03 10.19
C THR A 802 52.84 -5.52 10.42
N LEU A 803 52.93 -6.34 9.37
CA LEU A 803 52.65 -7.79 9.49
C LEU A 803 53.61 -8.52 10.46
N SER A 804 54.82 -8.02 10.68
CA SER A 804 55.74 -8.55 11.69
C SER A 804 55.23 -8.34 13.13
N ASP A 805 54.38 -7.34 13.35
CA ASP A 805 53.85 -6.99 14.68
C ASP A 805 52.62 -7.81 15.07
N LEU A 806 52.08 -8.65 14.18
CA LEU A 806 50.82 -9.37 14.42
C LEU A 806 50.89 -10.25 15.67
N PHE A 807 51.93 -11.07 15.79
CA PHE A 807 52.07 -12.01 16.91
C PHE A 807 52.39 -11.30 18.22
N SER A 808 53.24 -10.26 18.19
CA SER A 808 53.56 -9.47 19.38
C SER A 808 52.34 -8.69 19.86
N SER A 809 51.64 -8.00 18.96
CA SER A 809 50.42 -7.24 19.25
C SER A 809 49.32 -8.12 19.83
N MET A 810 49.05 -9.28 19.23
CA MET A 810 48.03 -10.21 19.75
C MET A 810 48.44 -10.88 21.08
N SER A 811 49.73 -11.09 21.31
CA SER A 811 50.25 -11.58 22.59
C SER A 811 50.03 -10.56 23.71
N TYR A 812 50.32 -9.28 23.46
CA TYR A 812 50.03 -8.18 24.40
C TYR A 812 48.53 -7.98 24.59
N HIS A 813 47.75 -8.01 23.51
CA HIS A 813 46.29 -7.91 23.58
C HIS A 813 45.68 -8.99 24.49
N ARG A 814 46.15 -10.25 24.37
CA ARG A 814 45.73 -11.36 25.24
C ARG A 814 46.14 -11.16 26.71
N LYS A 815 47.28 -10.50 26.97
CA LYS A 815 47.76 -10.23 28.32
C LYS A 815 47.01 -9.08 28.99
N ILE A 816 46.71 -8.02 28.25
CA ILE A 816 46.33 -6.71 28.80
C ILE A 816 44.85 -6.36 28.52
N TRP A 817 44.29 -6.81 27.39
CA TRP A 817 42.96 -6.42 26.94
C TRP A 817 41.96 -7.57 26.99
N ASN A 818 41.94 -8.47 26.00
CA ASN A 818 41.07 -9.66 25.98
C ASN A 818 41.58 -10.75 25.04
N GLY A 819 40.92 -11.92 25.06
CA GLY A 819 41.30 -13.10 24.29
C GLY A 819 40.94 -13.14 22.80
N ARG A 820 40.30 -12.11 22.23
CA ARG A 820 39.77 -12.07 20.85
C ARG A 820 40.84 -11.81 19.80
N VAL A 821 41.90 -12.62 19.82
CA VAL A 821 43.07 -12.46 18.94
C VAL A 821 42.74 -12.67 17.46
N VAL A 822 41.70 -13.45 17.13
CA VAL A 822 41.27 -13.66 15.74
C VAL A 822 40.57 -12.40 15.21
N ALA A 823 39.65 -11.83 15.99
CA ALA A 823 38.91 -10.64 15.59
C ALA A 823 39.85 -9.44 15.41
N HIS A 824 40.62 -9.10 16.44
CA HIS A 824 41.49 -7.92 16.41
C HIS A 824 42.75 -8.12 15.57
N GLY A 825 43.24 -9.37 15.41
CA GLY A 825 44.30 -9.68 14.46
C GLY A 825 43.87 -9.46 13.02
N LEU A 826 42.64 -9.89 12.66
CA LEU A 826 42.08 -9.63 11.33
C LEU A 826 41.81 -8.14 11.10
N LEU A 827 41.36 -7.42 12.14
CA LEU A 827 41.17 -5.97 12.13
C LEU A 827 42.47 -5.23 11.82
N GLN A 828 43.55 -5.47 12.56
CA GLN A 828 44.83 -4.80 12.33
C GLN A 828 45.35 -5.06 10.91
N VAL A 829 45.21 -6.29 10.40
CA VAL A 829 45.60 -6.64 9.02
C VAL A 829 44.74 -5.90 7.98
N LEU A 830 43.42 -5.81 8.16
CA LEU A 830 42.54 -5.14 7.20
C LEU A 830 42.62 -3.61 7.27
N LEU A 831 42.95 -3.04 8.43
CA LEU A 831 43.20 -1.59 8.60
C LEU A 831 44.54 -1.13 7.98
N MET A 832 45.39 -2.06 7.53
CA MET A 832 46.53 -1.72 6.66
C MET A 832 46.09 -1.26 5.27
N LEU A 833 44.88 -1.62 4.83
CA LEU A 833 44.34 -1.20 3.54
C LEU A 833 43.99 0.30 3.57
N PRO A 834 44.04 0.99 2.42
CA PRO A 834 43.49 2.33 2.30
C PRO A 834 41.98 2.34 2.62
N PRO A 835 41.39 3.49 3.03
CA PRO A 835 40.02 3.56 3.52
C PRO A 835 38.96 2.98 2.57
N ILE A 836 39.04 3.29 1.28
CA ILE A 836 38.06 2.83 0.28
C ILE A 836 38.11 1.29 0.08
N PRO A 837 39.28 0.66 -0.19
CA PRO A 837 39.39 -0.80 -0.21
C PRO A 837 38.90 -1.49 1.06
N PHE A 838 39.19 -0.94 2.24
CA PHE A 838 38.68 -1.47 3.51
C PHE A 838 37.15 -1.49 3.55
N ARG A 839 36.50 -0.37 3.21
CA ARG A 839 35.03 -0.23 3.16
C ARG A 839 34.38 -1.21 2.18
N ILE A 840 35.04 -1.46 1.04
CA ILE A 840 34.61 -2.48 0.06
C ILE A 840 34.68 -3.89 0.67
N VAL A 841 35.80 -4.24 1.32
CA VAL A 841 35.99 -5.55 1.96
C VAL A 841 34.97 -5.77 3.07
N ASN A 842 34.72 -4.76 3.92
CA ASN A 842 33.72 -4.85 4.98
C ASN A 842 32.30 -5.07 4.40
N SER A 843 31.96 -4.34 3.33
CA SER A 843 30.69 -4.52 2.62
C SER A 843 30.55 -5.91 1.99
N LEU A 844 31.65 -6.51 1.51
CA LEU A 844 31.66 -7.88 1.00
C LEU A 844 31.42 -8.90 2.11
N PHE A 845 31.93 -8.70 3.32
CA PHE A 845 31.62 -9.57 4.46
C PHE A 845 30.13 -9.59 4.79
N PHE A 846 29.44 -8.46 4.66
CA PHE A 846 27.97 -8.40 4.80
C PHE A 846 27.26 -9.26 3.75
N ILE A 847 27.73 -9.21 2.49
CA ILE A 847 27.21 -10.06 1.41
C ILE A 847 27.49 -11.55 1.68
N ILE A 848 28.68 -11.87 2.18
CA ILE A 848 29.05 -13.24 2.54
C ILE A 848 28.16 -13.76 3.68
N LEU A 849 27.88 -12.95 4.70
CA LEU A 849 26.99 -13.32 5.80
C LEU A 849 25.61 -13.75 5.28
N GLY A 850 24.97 -12.93 4.46
CA GLY A 850 23.65 -13.24 3.90
C GLY A 850 23.65 -14.51 3.03
N LEU A 851 24.72 -14.72 2.26
CA LEU A 851 24.90 -15.95 1.46
C LEU A 851 25.09 -17.21 2.32
N LEU A 852 25.85 -17.12 3.41
CA LEU A 852 26.06 -18.21 4.37
C LEU A 852 24.76 -18.54 5.11
N VAL A 853 24.02 -17.52 5.57
CA VAL A 853 22.69 -17.70 6.17
C VAL A 853 21.74 -18.38 5.18
N TYR A 854 21.72 -17.93 3.92
CA TYR A 854 20.90 -18.54 2.87
C TYR A 854 21.30 -19.99 2.57
N PHE A 855 22.59 -20.30 2.57
CA PHE A 855 23.09 -21.66 2.42
C PHE A 855 22.58 -22.56 3.55
N HIS A 856 22.76 -22.15 4.80
CA HIS A 856 22.33 -22.92 5.98
C HIS A 856 20.81 -23.04 6.11
N SER A 857 20.07 -22.11 5.53
CA SER A 857 18.60 -22.10 5.46
C SER A 857 18.03 -23.02 4.38
N THR A 858 18.69 -23.13 3.23
CA THR A 858 18.16 -23.85 2.06
C THR A 858 18.81 -25.20 1.80
N TYR A 859 19.74 -25.62 2.64
CA TYR A 859 20.46 -26.88 2.45
C TYR A 859 19.49 -28.08 2.44
N LYS A 860 19.43 -28.83 1.33
CA LYS A 860 18.43 -29.88 0.96
C LYS A 860 17.07 -29.40 0.41
N ASN A 861 16.68 -28.16 0.66
CA ASN A 861 15.39 -27.63 0.26
C ASN A 861 15.43 -26.98 -1.13
N LYS A 862 14.27 -26.83 -1.76
CA LYS A 862 14.16 -26.11 -3.04
C LYS A 862 14.58 -24.65 -2.81
N LYS A 863 15.64 -24.22 -3.49
CA LYS A 863 16.14 -22.84 -3.44
C LYS A 863 15.01 -21.85 -3.75
N SER A 864 14.67 -21.01 -2.78
CA SER A 864 13.64 -19.98 -2.93
C SER A 864 14.28 -18.63 -3.21
N LYS A 865 13.83 -17.96 -4.27
CA LYS A 865 14.32 -16.65 -4.69
C LYS A 865 13.91 -15.52 -3.75
N SER A 866 12.74 -15.65 -3.11
CA SER A 866 12.25 -14.67 -2.16
C SER A 866 13.00 -14.69 -0.83
N LEU A 867 13.58 -15.85 -0.46
CA LEU A 867 14.24 -16.01 0.82
C LEU A 867 15.52 -15.19 0.95
N ILE A 868 16.34 -15.09 -0.10
CA ILE A 868 17.59 -14.30 -0.03
C ILE A 868 17.29 -12.82 0.24
N VAL A 869 16.20 -12.28 -0.33
CA VAL A 869 15.74 -10.91 -0.09
C VAL A 869 15.32 -10.74 1.37
N LEU A 870 14.49 -11.66 1.88
CA LEU A 870 14.04 -11.61 3.27
C LEU A 870 15.18 -11.77 4.27
N ILE A 871 16.22 -12.55 3.95
CA ILE A 871 17.39 -12.69 4.82
C ILE A 871 18.08 -11.34 5.03
N TYR A 872 18.35 -10.58 3.97
CA TYR A 872 18.99 -9.27 4.12
C TYR A 872 18.09 -8.26 4.82
N ILE A 873 16.78 -8.30 4.58
CA ILE A 873 15.80 -7.48 5.31
C ILE A 873 15.80 -7.86 6.80
N PHE A 874 15.87 -9.15 7.12
CA PHE A 874 15.86 -9.61 8.51
C PHE A 874 17.18 -9.29 9.21
N ILE A 875 18.30 -9.37 8.51
CA ILE A 875 19.59 -8.89 9.01
C ILE A 875 19.50 -7.39 9.31
N TRP A 876 18.91 -6.59 8.42
CA TRP A 876 18.71 -5.15 8.63
C TRP A 876 17.91 -4.84 9.90
N PHE A 877 16.75 -5.49 10.11
CA PHE A 877 15.86 -5.16 11.22
C PHE A 877 16.15 -5.85 12.56
N PHE A 878 16.69 -7.07 12.55
CA PHE A 878 16.79 -7.91 13.75
C PHE A 878 18.20 -8.07 14.29
N VAL A 879 19.23 -7.63 13.57
CA VAL A 879 20.58 -7.53 14.16
C VAL A 879 20.61 -6.37 15.16
N PRO A 880 21.11 -6.58 16.39
CA PRO A 880 21.23 -5.53 17.40
C PRO A 880 22.36 -4.55 17.07
N ASN A 881 22.15 -3.26 17.37
CA ASN A 881 23.13 -2.18 17.16
C ASN A 881 23.82 -2.31 15.80
N PHE A 882 23.04 -2.20 14.72
CA PHE A 882 23.51 -2.41 13.35
C PHE A 882 24.78 -1.61 13.03
N GLY A 883 24.85 -0.33 13.44
CA GLY A 883 26.03 0.51 13.22
C GLY A 883 27.28 -0.06 13.91
N GLN A 884 27.16 -0.44 15.17
CA GLN A 884 28.25 -1.01 15.96
C GLN A 884 28.66 -2.42 15.51
N THR A 885 27.78 -3.20 14.89
CA THR A 885 28.08 -4.60 14.53
C THR A 885 28.44 -4.80 13.06
N ILE A 886 28.08 -3.85 12.19
CA ILE A 886 28.29 -3.93 10.74
C ILE A 886 29.24 -2.84 10.22
N LEU A 887 29.16 -1.60 10.74
CA LEU A 887 29.87 -0.44 10.16
C LEU A 887 31.15 -0.07 10.94
N TRP A 888 31.09 -0.05 12.27
CA TRP A 888 32.27 0.13 13.13
C TRP A 888 33.29 -0.98 12.89
N ALA A 889 34.55 -0.67 12.56
CA ALA A 889 35.50 -1.68 12.09
C ALA A 889 35.83 -2.73 13.16
N SER A 890 36.14 -2.32 14.39
CA SER A 890 36.41 -3.22 15.52
C SER A 890 35.19 -4.09 15.89
N GLY A 891 33.99 -3.50 15.81
CA GLY A 891 32.73 -4.21 16.00
C GLY A 891 32.44 -5.21 14.88
N ALA A 892 32.59 -4.81 13.62
CA ALA A 892 32.44 -5.67 12.44
C ALA A 892 33.41 -6.86 12.48
N ALA A 893 34.66 -6.64 12.92
CA ALA A 893 35.63 -7.70 13.13
C ALA A 893 35.16 -8.71 14.18
N SER A 894 34.62 -8.22 15.30
CA SER A 894 34.17 -9.04 16.43
C SER A 894 32.87 -9.81 16.15
N TYR A 895 31.99 -9.28 15.30
CA TYR A 895 30.65 -9.85 15.06
C TYR A 895 30.46 -10.30 13.62
N LEU A 896 30.47 -9.38 12.65
CA LEU A 896 30.21 -9.69 11.24
C LEU A 896 31.24 -10.70 10.66
N TRP A 897 32.53 -10.39 10.73
CA TRP A 897 33.59 -11.20 10.11
C TRP A 897 33.75 -12.53 10.83
N CYS A 898 33.78 -12.51 12.16
CA CYS A 898 33.83 -13.72 12.98
C CYS A 898 32.63 -14.65 12.72
N THR A 899 31.41 -14.11 12.60
CA THR A 899 30.22 -14.91 12.29
C THR A 899 30.30 -15.56 10.90
N CYS A 900 30.90 -14.87 9.91
CA CYS A 900 31.18 -15.48 8.61
C CYS A 900 32.13 -16.69 8.73
N ILE A 901 33.17 -16.61 9.56
CA ILE A 901 34.08 -17.74 9.83
C ILE A 901 33.32 -18.90 10.49
N ILE A 902 32.50 -18.60 11.49
CA ILE A 902 31.68 -19.58 12.22
C ILE A 902 30.68 -20.28 11.29
N LEU A 903 30.01 -19.54 10.41
CA LEU A 903 29.08 -20.16 9.47
C LEU A 903 29.82 -20.93 8.36
N ALA A 904 31.03 -20.52 7.98
CA ALA A 904 31.84 -21.22 6.98
C ALA A 904 32.31 -22.60 7.49
N ILE A 905 32.77 -22.70 8.74
CA ILE A 905 33.24 -23.97 9.32
C ILE A 905 32.11 -25.00 9.48
N LEU A 906 30.85 -24.55 9.51
CA LEU A 906 29.66 -25.42 9.53
C LEU A 906 29.27 -26.00 8.17
N ILE A 907 29.83 -25.50 7.06
CA ILE A 907 29.49 -25.97 5.71
C ILE A 907 29.81 -27.47 5.53
N PRO A 908 31.01 -27.98 5.88
CA PRO A 908 31.29 -29.41 5.84
C PRO A 908 30.30 -30.24 6.65
N TYR A 909 29.93 -29.79 7.85
CA TYR A 909 28.97 -30.49 8.70
C TYR A 909 27.59 -30.61 8.05
N ARG A 910 27.10 -29.53 7.42
CA ARG A 910 25.88 -29.58 6.61
C ARG A 910 26.00 -30.55 5.45
N VAL A 911 27.09 -30.46 4.68
CA VAL A 911 27.23 -31.20 3.43
C VAL A 911 27.32 -32.71 3.63
N TYR A 912 27.91 -33.14 4.75
CA TYR A 912 28.08 -34.56 5.06
C TYR A 912 26.74 -35.28 5.24
N ILE A 913 25.72 -34.59 5.77
CA ILE A 913 24.38 -35.16 5.99
C ILE A 913 23.75 -35.67 4.67
N VAL A 914 24.05 -35.02 3.54
CA VAL A 914 23.46 -35.36 2.23
C VAL A 914 24.33 -36.34 1.47
N ASN A 915 25.61 -36.02 1.33
CA ASN A 915 26.44 -36.60 0.28
C ASN A 915 27.29 -37.77 0.78
N ASP A 916 27.40 -37.97 2.10
CA ASP A 916 28.24 -39.00 2.74
C ASP A 916 29.72 -39.00 2.28
N LYS A 917 30.14 -37.97 1.55
CA LYS A 917 31.43 -37.84 0.89
C LYS A 917 31.98 -36.44 1.13
N ILE A 918 32.72 -36.28 2.22
CA ILE A 918 33.57 -35.12 2.48
C ILE A 918 34.84 -35.61 3.18
N GLY A 919 35.98 -35.18 2.64
CA GLY A 919 37.25 -35.20 3.35
C GLY A 919 38.12 -36.45 3.16
N GLY A 920 39.30 -36.36 3.79
CA GLY A 920 40.37 -37.35 3.92
C GLY A 920 41.23 -37.00 5.14
N LYS A 921 42.34 -37.71 5.41
CA LYS A 921 43.16 -37.48 6.62
C LYS A 921 43.67 -36.03 6.72
N PHE A 922 44.14 -35.44 5.62
CA PHE A 922 44.57 -34.03 5.56
C PHE A 922 43.44 -33.02 5.85
N PHE A 923 42.20 -33.35 5.48
CA PHE A 923 41.04 -32.50 5.79
C PHE A 923 40.73 -32.45 7.30
N SER A 924 41.14 -33.48 8.06
CA SER A 924 40.97 -33.49 9.52
C SER A 924 41.91 -32.50 10.21
N VAL A 925 43.12 -32.32 9.67
CA VAL A 925 44.08 -31.29 10.12
C VAL A 925 43.54 -29.90 9.79
N PHE A 926 43.00 -29.72 8.59
CA PHE A 926 42.35 -28.47 8.20
C PHE A 926 41.20 -28.09 9.17
N MET A 927 40.30 -29.04 9.47
CA MET A 927 39.20 -28.81 10.40
C MET A 927 39.69 -28.52 11.82
N LEU A 928 40.78 -29.13 12.27
CA LEU A 928 41.39 -28.82 13.57
C LEU A 928 41.87 -27.37 13.63
N LEU A 929 42.66 -26.93 12.64
CA LEU A 929 43.23 -25.57 12.61
C LEU A 929 42.15 -24.50 12.48
N PHE A 930 41.22 -24.66 11.53
CA PHE A 930 40.12 -23.71 11.37
C PHE A 930 39.09 -23.79 12.50
N GLY A 931 38.96 -24.94 13.17
CA GLY A 931 38.21 -25.08 14.40
C GLY A 931 38.81 -24.21 15.52
N ILE A 932 40.14 -24.21 15.69
CA ILE A 932 40.83 -23.32 16.65
C ILE A 932 40.54 -21.85 16.34
N ILE A 933 40.64 -21.45 15.07
CA ILE A 933 40.35 -20.08 14.64
C ILE A 933 38.88 -19.72 14.94
N ALA A 934 37.93 -20.59 14.59
CA ALA A 934 36.50 -20.34 14.81
C ALA A 934 36.12 -20.30 16.30
N GLY A 935 36.72 -21.17 17.12
CA GLY A 935 36.54 -21.17 18.58
C GLY A 935 37.15 -19.95 19.27
N CYS A 936 38.21 -19.36 18.68
CA CYS A 936 38.93 -18.20 19.21
C CYS A 936 38.38 -16.84 18.69
N THR A 937 37.10 -16.80 18.30
CA THR A 937 36.45 -15.58 17.78
C THR A 937 35.95 -14.65 18.89
N ASN A 938 35.00 -15.11 19.70
CA ASN A 938 34.39 -14.35 20.80
C ASN A 938 33.92 -15.32 21.92
N GLU A 939 33.99 -14.91 23.18
CA GLU A 939 33.74 -15.73 24.38
C GLU A 939 32.38 -16.44 24.32
N ASN A 940 31.33 -15.69 24.02
CA ASN A 940 29.96 -16.21 24.02
C ASN A 940 29.61 -17.00 22.76
N THR A 941 30.31 -16.71 21.66
CA THR A 941 29.98 -17.21 20.33
C THR A 941 30.74 -18.50 20.00
N GLY A 942 32.02 -18.59 20.36
CA GLY A 942 32.82 -19.80 20.19
C GLY A 942 32.22 -20.99 20.95
N GLY A 943 31.72 -20.76 22.18
CA GLY A 943 31.02 -21.80 22.95
C GLY A 943 29.71 -22.27 22.30
N ALA A 944 28.97 -21.36 21.66
CA ALA A 944 27.74 -21.70 20.95
C ALA A 944 27.99 -22.54 19.69
N LEU A 945 29.10 -22.28 19.00
CA LEU A 945 29.55 -23.08 17.85
C LEU A 945 29.89 -24.52 18.28
N VAL A 946 30.62 -24.69 19.39
CA VAL A 946 30.95 -26.02 19.95
C VAL A 946 29.68 -26.85 20.19
N LEU A 947 28.65 -26.25 20.80
CA LEU A 947 27.35 -26.90 21.02
C LEU A 947 26.65 -27.26 19.68
N LEU A 948 26.78 -26.39 18.67
CA LEU A 948 26.17 -26.61 17.37
C LEU A 948 26.86 -27.77 16.63
N CYS A 949 28.19 -27.79 16.57
CA CYS A 949 28.98 -28.87 15.97
C CYS A 949 28.74 -30.23 16.67
N MET A 950 28.66 -30.24 18.01
CA MET A 950 28.23 -31.43 18.75
C MET A 950 26.81 -31.88 18.37
N SER A 951 25.88 -30.95 18.16
CA SER A 951 24.52 -31.27 17.70
C SER A 951 24.51 -31.90 16.31
N PHE A 952 25.42 -31.48 15.41
CA PHE A 952 25.62 -32.14 14.11
C PHE A 952 26.14 -33.58 14.27
N CYS A 953 27.12 -33.81 15.14
CA CYS A 953 27.64 -35.14 15.45
C CYS A 953 26.57 -36.05 16.08
N LEU A 954 25.77 -35.52 17.01
CA LEU A 954 24.61 -36.21 17.59
C LEU A 954 23.61 -36.59 16.49
N TYR A 955 23.35 -35.69 15.53
CA TYR A 955 22.46 -35.99 14.42
C TYR A 955 23.01 -37.10 13.51
N TYR A 956 24.33 -37.15 13.27
CA TYR A 956 24.94 -38.26 12.53
C TYR A 956 24.72 -39.59 13.25
N TYR A 957 24.91 -39.61 14.57
CA TYR A 957 24.65 -40.78 15.40
C TYR A 957 23.17 -41.21 15.33
N LEU A 958 22.23 -40.27 15.45
CA LEU A 958 20.78 -40.54 15.31
C LEU A 958 20.40 -41.07 13.93
N LEU A 959 21.12 -40.65 12.88
CA LEU A 959 20.96 -41.18 11.51
C LEU A 959 21.68 -42.52 11.28
N LYS A 960 22.34 -43.09 12.30
CA LYS A 960 23.20 -44.27 12.20
C LYS A 960 24.32 -44.11 11.16
N LYS A 961 24.83 -42.89 10.98
CA LYS A 961 25.98 -42.56 10.13
C LYS A 961 27.26 -42.57 10.96
N HIS A 962 28.38 -42.95 10.33
CA HIS A 962 29.70 -42.85 10.95
C HIS A 962 30.07 -41.38 11.21
N ILE A 963 30.60 -41.05 12.39
CA ILE A 963 31.09 -39.69 12.68
C ILE A 963 32.53 -39.59 12.14
N PRO A 964 32.78 -38.78 11.09
CA PRO A 964 34.09 -38.74 10.47
C PRO A 964 35.13 -38.07 11.37
N LEU A 965 36.39 -38.49 11.25
CA LEU A 965 37.50 -37.97 12.06
C LEU A 965 37.62 -36.43 11.98
N TRP A 966 37.39 -35.85 10.79
CA TRP A 966 37.46 -34.41 10.59
C TRP A 966 36.40 -33.62 11.39
N ALA A 967 35.25 -34.23 11.68
CA ALA A 967 34.20 -33.60 12.49
C ALA A 967 34.61 -33.61 13.98
N ILE A 968 35.26 -34.69 14.42
CA ILE A 968 35.79 -34.80 15.78
C ILE A 968 36.94 -33.81 15.97
N THR A 969 37.91 -33.78 15.06
CA THR A 969 39.04 -32.85 15.14
C THR A 969 38.60 -31.40 15.00
N GLY A 970 37.52 -31.12 14.24
CA GLY A 970 36.88 -29.80 14.21
C GLY A 970 36.36 -29.36 15.58
N VAL A 971 35.54 -30.19 16.23
CA VAL A 971 35.04 -29.91 17.60
C VAL A 971 36.18 -29.75 18.61
N LEU A 972 37.20 -30.62 18.54
CA LEU A 972 38.37 -30.51 19.41
C LEU A 972 39.13 -29.20 19.19
N GLY A 973 39.30 -28.79 17.93
CA GLY A 973 39.91 -27.52 17.58
C GLY A 973 39.14 -26.34 18.15
N GLU A 974 37.80 -26.34 18.01
CA GLU A 974 36.92 -25.31 18.56
C GLU A 974 37.05 -25.22 20.09
N ILE A 975 37.07 -26.35 20.80
CA ILE A 975 37.28 -26.39 22.26
C ILE A 975 38.64 -25.77 22.63
N ILE A 976 39.72 -26.15 21.92
CA ILE A 976 41.05 -25.57 22.13
C ILE A 976 41.03 -24.05 21.91
N GLY A 977 40.36 -23.58 20.85
CA GLY A 977 40.22 -22.15 20.54
C GLY A 977 39.46 -21.38 21.63
N VAL A 978 38.33 -21.92 22.11
CA VAL A 978 37.54 -21.32 23.20
C VAL A 978 38.35 -21.27 24.49
N LEU A 979 39.04 -22.35 24.86
CA LEU A 979 39.90 -22.39 26.04
C LEU A 979 41.04 -21.38 25.93
N PHE A 980 41.67 -21.26 24.75
CA PHE A 980 42.74 -20.30 24.52
C PHE A 980 42.27 -18.85 24.71
N LEU A 981 41.05 -18.55 24.25
CA LEU A 981 40.41 -17.24 24.35
C LEU A 981 39.98 -16.91 25.78
N VAL A 982 39.28 -17.83 26.47
CA VAL A 982 38.74 -17.58 27.82
C VAL A 982 39.86 -17.47 28.87
N THR A 983 40.95 -18.21 28.71
CA THR A 983 42.11 -18.19 29.63
C THR A 983 43.04 -16.98 29.46
N ALA A 984 42.67 -15.99 28.64
CA ALA A 984 43.45 -14.76 28.48
C ALA A 984 43.52 -13.96 29.79
N ASN A 985 44.72 -13.50 30.18
CA ASN A 985 44.90 -12.73 31.40
C ASN A 985 44.12 -11.40 31.37
N GLY A 986 43.98 -10.80 30.18
CA GLY A 986 43.21 -9.55 30.01
C GLY A 986 41.74 -9.67 30.42
N ASN A 987 41.13 -10.87 30.28
CA ASN A 987 39.75 -11.11 30.68
C ASN A 987 39.54 -10.96 32.20
N LYS A 988 40.59 -11.09 33.02
CA LYS A 988 40.53 -10.94 34.49
C LYS A 988 40.46 -9.47 34.95
N ARG A 989 40.63 -8.50 34.04
CA ARG A 989 40.54 -7.05 34.35
C ARG A 989 39.13 -6.64 34.79
N ILE A 990 38.11 -7.39 34.41
CA ILE A 990 36.70 -7.08 34.68
C ILE A 990 36.10 -8.22 35.53
N ASP A 991 36.64 -8.41 36.73
CA ASP A 991 36.14 -9.42 37.66
C ASP A 991 34.77 -8.99 38.20
N SER A 992 33.77 -9.86 38.11
CA SER A 992 32.43 -9.58 38.64
C SER A 992 32.19 -10.44 39.87
N SER A 993 32.61 -9.94 41.05
CA SER A 993 32.27 -10.55 42.34
C SER A 993 30.75 -10.47 42.54
N THR A 994 30.03 -11.47 42.04
CA THR A 994 28.56 -11.46 41.96
C THR A 994 28.01 -12.71 42.63
N ASP A 995 27.16 -12.53 43.63
CA ASP A 995 26.49 -13.64 44.29
C ASP A 995 25.38 -14.24 43.42
N ILE A 996 24.90 -15.42 43.78
CA ILE A 996 23.85 -16.17 43.06
C ILE A 996 22.62 -15.31 42.75
N ARG A 997 22.21 -14.42 43.68
CA ARG A 997 21.08 -13.49 43.46
C ARG A 997 21.35 -12.50 42.32
N GLY A 998 22.55 -11.94 42.24
CA GLY A 998 22.94 -11.02 41.16
C GLY A 998 23.00 -11.71 39.80
N TYR A 999 23.42 -12.98 39.74
CA TYR A 999 23.35 -13.76 38.51
C TYR A 999 21.90 -13.99 38.03
N ILE A 1000 20.96 -14.21 38.94
CA ILE A 1000 19.53 -14.33 38.60
C ILE A 1000 18.97 -13.00 38.06
N GLU A 1001 19.36 -11.87 38.65
CA GLU A 1001 18.94 -10.55 38.16
C GLU A 1001 19.51 -10.23 36.78
N ARG A 1002 20.81 -10.49 36.54
CA ARG A 1002 21.42 -10.36 35.22
C ARG A 1002 20.71 -11.22 34.18
N LEU A 1003 20.37 -12.47 34.54
CA LEU A 1003 19.64 -13.36 33.64
C LEU A 1003 18.25 -12.79 33.30
N LYS A 1004 17.52 -12.21 34.26
CA LYS A 1004 16.23 -11.56 33.99
C LYS A 1004 16.37 -10.39 33.01
N ILE A 1005 17.36 -9.53 33.18
CA ILE A 1005 17.61 -8.39 32.28
C ILE A 1005 17.93 -8.88 30.87
N ILE A 1006 18.85 -9.84 30.75
CA ILE A 1006 19.25 -10.43 29.47
C ILE A 1006 18.05 -11.09 28.77
N VAL A 1007 17.21 -11.81 29.51
CA VAL A 1007 15.98 -12.41 28.99
C VAL A 1007 15.00 -11.34 28.52
N ASN A 1008 14.82 -10.25 29.26
CA ASN A 1008 13.95 -9.15 28.84
C ASN A 1008 14.45 -8.48 27.56
N MET A 1009 15.74 -8.15 27.48
CA MET A 1009 16.38 -7.62 26.28
C MET A 1009 16.20 -8.56 25.07
N PHE A 1010 16.31 -9.88 25.29
CA PHE A 1010 16.07 -10.87 24.25
C PHE A 1010 14.61 -10.88 23.79
N PHE A 1011 13.64 -10.82 24.71
CA PHE A 1011 12.22 -10.77 24.35
C PHE A 1011 11.87 -9.49 23.60
N GLU A 1012 12.28 -8.32 24.10
CA GLU A 1012 12.04 -7.03 23.44
C GLU A 1012 12.58 -7.02 22.01
N LYS A 1013 13.79 -7.55 21.78
CA LYS A 1013 14.40 -7.56 20.45
C LYS A 1013 13.82 -8.64 19.52
N TYR A 1014 13.47 -9.82 20.02
CA TYR A 1014 13.18 -10.99 19.17
C TYR A 1014 11.75 -11.51 19.22
N ILE A 1015 10.82 -10.91 19.99
CA ILE A 1015 9.43 -11.41 20.08
C ILE A 1015 8.73 -11.52 18.73
N LEU A 1016 8.93 -10.54 17.84
CA LEU A 1016 8.34 -10.55 16.50
C LEU A 1016 8.95 -11.65 15.61
N LEU A 1017 10.27 -11.84 15.67
CA LEU A 1017 10.95 -12.91 14.94
C LEU A 1017 10.55 -14.30 15.46
N ALA A 1018 10.44 -14.45 16.78
CA ALA A 1018 9.96 -15.67 17.44
C ALA A 1018 8.51 -15.98 17.03
N PHE A 1019 7.63 -14.98 16.98
CA PHE A 1019 6.27 -15.12 16.48
C PHE A 1019 6.23 -15.66 15.04
N PHE A 1020 7.05 -15.10 14.14
CA PHE A 1020 7.16 -15.63 12.77
C PHE A 1020 7.62 -17.08 12.75
N ILE A 1021 8.68 -17.42 13.50
CA ILE A 1021 9.20 -18.79 13.58
C ILE A 1021 8.14 -19.76 14.11
N ILE A 1022 7.41 -19.41 15.16
CA ILE A 1022 6.34 -20.25 15.74
C ILE A 1022 5.22 -20.49 14.71
N ILE A 1023 4.78 -19.45 13.99
CA ILE A 1023 3.79 -19.60 12.92
C ILE A 1023 4.31 -20.56 11.84
N MET A 1024 5.58 -20.44 11.43
CA MET A 1024 6.14 -21.33 10.43
C MET A 1024 6.19 -22.79 10.92
N LEU A 1025 6.56 -23.01 12.19
CA LEU A 1025 6.56 -24.34 12.80
C LEU A 1025 5.15 -24.94 12.84
N ILE A 1026 4.12 -24.14 13.16
CA ILE A 1026 2.70 -24.57 13.12
C ILE A 1026 2.29 -24.95 11.69
N ILE A 1027 2.63 -24.11 10.70
CA ILE A 1027 2.36 -24.40 9.28
C ILE A 1027 3.07 -25.69 8.83
N ASN A 1028 4.30 -25.90 9.29
CA ASN A 1028 5.12 -27.07 8.96
C ASN A 1028 4.55 -28.34 9.59
N TYR A 1029 4.14 -28.27 10.86
CA TYR A 1029 3.46 -29.35 11.55
C TYR A 1029 2.17 -29.75 10.83
N ALA A 1030 1.32 -28.76 10.49
CA ALA A 1030 0.08 -29.00 9.74
C ALA A 1030 0.34 -29.62 8.35
N SER A 1031 1.45 -29.27 7.70
CA SER A 1031 1.81 -29.75 6.35
C SER A 1031 2.49 -31.13 6.33
N SER A 1032 3.00 -31.60 7.47
CA SER A 1032 3.73 -32.87 7.60
C SER A 1032 2.84 -34.12 7.55
N LYS A 1033 1.52 -33.97 7.76
CA LYS A 1033 0.53 -35.06 7.82
C LYS A 1033 0.30 -35.80 6.49
N GLU A 1034 0.78 -35.28 5.36
CA GLU A 1034 0.35 -35.76 4.03
C GLU A 1034 1.26 -36.80 3.34
N LYS A 1035 2.54 -37.00 3.72
CA LYS A 1035 3.44 -38.01 3.09
C LYS A 1035 4.63 -38.43 3.98
N VAL A 1036 5.07 -39.69 3.89
CA VAL A 1036 6.24 -40.25 4.63
C VAL A 1036 7.56 -39.48 4.37
N THR A 1037 7.84 -39.10 3.12
CA THR A 1037 9.04 -38.32 2.77
C THR A 1037 9.03 -36.92 3.39
N LYS A 1038 7.85 -36.30 3.50
CA LYS A 1038 7.68 -34.99 4.18
C LYS A 1038 7.89 -35.13 5.69
N LYS A 1039 7.49 -36.25 6.30
CA LYS A 1039 7.68 -36.52 7.74
C LYS A 1039 9.17 -36.60 8.13
N LYS A 1040 10.00 -37.25 7.31
CA LYS A 1040 11.46 -37.35 7.53
C LYS A 1040 12.20 -36.02 7.29
N MET A 1041 11.70 -35.20 6.37
CA MET A 1041 12.23 -33.85 6.13
C MET A 1041 11.86 -32.92 7.28
N PHE A 1042 10.60 -32.94 7.73
CA PHE A 1042 10.10 -32.19 8.89
C PHE A 1042 10.87 -32.52 10.18
N SER A 1043 11.19 -33.79 10.45
CA SER A 1043 11.99 -34.16 11.61
C SER A 1043 13.43 -33.63 11.54
N THR A 1044 14.00 -33.50 10.34
CA THR A 1044 15.34 -32.93 10.14
C THR A 1044 15.32 -31.41 10.36
N ASP A 1045 14.34 -30.72 9.78
CA ASP A 1045 14.18 -29.27 9.88
C ASP A 1045 13.91 -28.84 11.32
N ILE A 1046 13.09 -29.58 12.08
CA ILE A 1046 12.87 -29.35 13.51
C ILE A 1046 14.17 -29.54 14.29
N PHE A 1047 14.89 -30.65 14.07
CA PHE A 1047 16.12 -30.91 14.83
C PHE A 1047 17.11 -29.75 14.69
N PHE A 1048 17.35 -29.27 13.47
CA PHE A 1048 18.25 -28.13 13.27
C PHE A 1048 17.65 -26.81 13.75
N SER A 1049 16.33 -26.61 13.64
CA SER A 1049 15.70 -25.43 14.22
C SER A 1049 15.95 -25.38 15.73
N VAL A 1050 15.79 -26.50 16.43
CA VAL A 1050 16.08 -26.63 17.87
C VAL A 1050 17.56 -26.45 18.15
N ALA A 1051 18.45 -27.07 17.38
CA ALA A 1051 19.90 -26.93 17.58
C ALA A 1051 20.37 -25.47 17.48
N PHE A 1052 19.94 -24.75 16.44
CA PHE A 1052 20.29 -23.33 16.26
C PHE A 1052 19.67 -22.44 17.34
N VAL A 1053 18.43 -22.71 17.77
CA VAL A 1053 17.79 -21.98 18.88
C VAL A 1053 18.54 -22.22 20.20
N LEU A 1054 18.85 -23.47 20.53
CA LEU A 1054 19.56 -23.80 21.77
C LEU A 1054 20.98 -23.21 21.79
N SER A 1055 21.71 -23.27 20.67
CA SER A 1055 23.01 -22.61 20.56
C SER A 1055 22.91 -21.08 20.67
N GLY A 1056 21.88 -20.46 20.10
CA GLY A 1056 21.63 -19.02 20.25
C GLY A 1056 21.26 -18.63 21.67
N LEU A 1057 20.42 -19.42 22.35
CA LEU A 1057 20.08 -19.19 23.76
C LEU A 1057 21.29 -19.42 24.67
N ALA A 1058 22.15 -20.39 24.36
CA ALA A 1058 23.38 -20.62 25.10
C ALA A 1058 24.36 -19.45 24.94
N SER A 1059 24.51 -18.87 23.73
CA SER A 1059 25.37 -17.69 23.53
C SER A 1059 24.88 -16.47 24.30
N VAL A 1060 23.57 -16.31 24.43
CA VAL A 1060 22.96 -15.23 25.22
C VAL A 1060 23.05 -15.52 26.72
N GLY A 1061 22.78 -16.76 27.13
CA GLY A 1061 22.79 -17.17 28.54
C GLY A 1061 24.17 -17.02 29.19
N VAL A 1062 25.26 -17.30 28.47
CA VAL A 1062 26.63 -17.14 28.98
C VAL A 1062 26.95 -15.68 29.33
N LEU A 1063 26.24 -14.69 28.77
CA LEU A 1063 26.42 -13.28 29.11
C LEU A 1063 26.08 -12.96 30.57
N MET A 1064 25.34 -13.81 31.28
CA MET A 1064 25.10 -13.62 32.72
C MET A 1064 26.39 -13.63 33.55
N PHE A 1065 27.44 -14.29 33.04
CA PHE A 1065 28.76 -14.32 33.66
C PHE A 1065 29.67 -13.16 33.22
N SER A 1066 29.21 -12.32 32.30
CA SER A 1066 29.93 -11.11 31.88
C SER A 1066 29.63 -9.96 32.84
N ALA A 1067 30.63 -9.11 33.08
CA ALA A 1067 30.47 -7.87 33.83
C ALA A 1067 29.72 -6.79 33.04
N ILE A 1068 29.80 -6.83 31.70
CA ILE A 1068 29.07 -5.92 30.79
C ILE A 1068 28.37 -6.78 29.74
N PHE A 1069 27.08 -6.56 29.53
CA PHE A 1069 26.24 -7.33 28.60
C PHE A 1069 25.57 -6.40 27.57
N PRO A 1070 26.34 -5.87 26.61
CA PRO A 1070 25.78 -4.94 25.63
C PRO A 1070 24.90 -5.69 24.62
N LEU A 1071 23.86 -5.04 24.11
CA LEU A 1071 22.88 -5.66 23.21
C LEU A 1071 23.55 -6.23 21.93
N ARG A 1072 24.60 -5.58 21.41
CA ARG A 1072 25.44 -6.06 20.29
C ARG A 1072 26.00 -7.49 20.47
N ALA A 1073 26.21 -7.95 21.71
CA ALA A 1073 26.73 -9.30 21.98
C ALA A 1073 25.73 -10.41 21.56
N MET A 1074 24.46 -10.08 21.34
CA MET A 1074 23.43 -11.02 20.88
C MET A 1074 23.43 -11.26 19.36
N PHE A 1075 24.34 -10.63 18.59
CA PHE A 1075 24.41 -10.71 17.12
C PHE A 1075 24.27 -12.14 16.56
N VAL A 1076 25.03 -13.09 17.11
CA VAL A 1076 25.03 -14.48 16.63
C VAL A 1076 23.69 -15.17 16.91
N ALA A 1077 23.04 -14.85 18.02
CA ALA A 1077 21.70 -15.36 18.31
C ALA A 1077 20.69 -14.86 17.26
N SER A 1078 20.76 -13.59 16.86
CA SER A 1078 19.94 -13.04 15.76
C SER A 1078 20.17 -13.82 14.46
N VAL A 1079 21.44 -14.02 14.08
CA VAL A 1079 21.79 -14.77 12.86
C VAL A 1079 21.28 -16.21 12.91
N PHE A 1080 21.39 -16.90 14.04
CA PHE A 1080 20.88 -18.26 14.22
C PHE A 1080 19.35 -18.30 14.13
N LEU A 1081 18.63 -17.35 14.73
CA LEU A 1081 17.18 -17.24 14.59
C LEU A 1081 16.74 -16.96 13.14
N ILE A 1082 17.50 -16.15 12.40
CA ILE A 1082 17.25 -15.92 10.96
C ILE A 1082 17.47 -17.20 10.15
N ILE A 1083 18.48 -18.01 10.47
CA ILE A 1083 18.67 -19.34 9.86
C ILE A 1083 17.48 -20.25 10.19
N VAL A 1084 16.97 -20.25 11.42
CA VAL A 1084 15.79 -21.02 11.84
C VAL A 1084 14.56 -20.61 11.03
N PHE A 1085 14.33 -19.31 10.86
CA PHE A 1085 13.29 -18.80 9.96
C PHE A 1085 13.48 -19.33 8.54
N GLY A 1086 14.69 -19.24 7.99
CA GLY A 1086 15.00 -19.67 6.63
C GLY A 1086 14.84 -21.18 6.40
N ILE A 1087 15.21 -22.03 7.35
CA ILE A 1087 14.97 -23.49 7.31
C ILE A 1087 13.48 -23.77 7.11
N ASN A 1088 12.64 -23.08 7.87
CA ASN A 1088 11.20 -23.32 7.90
C ASN A 1088 10.44 -22.61 6.75
N TYR A 1089 11.06 -21.61 6.10
CA TYR A 1089 10.46 -20.78 5.07
C TYR A 1089 9.95 -21.54 3.85
N SER A 1090 10.71 -22.55 3.39
CA SER A 1090 10.40 -23.26 2.14
C SER A 1090 9.01 -23.93 2.19
N SER A 1091 8.61 -24.43 3.36
CA SER A 1091 7.32 -25.06 3.60
C SER A 1091 6.18 -24.05 3.62
N VAL A 1092 6.42 -22.85 4.13
CA VAL A 1092 5.47 -21.72 4.07
C VAL A 1092 5.25 -21.27 2.62
N VAL A 1093 6.32 -21.10 1.83
CA VAL A 1093 6.20 -20.77 0.40
C VAL A 1093 5.47 -21.87 -0.38
N ASN A 1094 5.73 -23.13 -0.07
CA ASN A 1094 4.99 -24.24 -0.69
C ASN A 1094 3.48 -24.16 -0.39
N LYS A 1095 3.09 -23.78 0.84
CA LYS A 1095 1.70 -23.66 1.25
C LYS A 1095 1.03 -22.39 0.71
N LEU A 1096 1.61 -21.21 0.94
CA LEU A 1096 1.08 -19.91 0.51
C LEU A 1096 1.19 -19.71 -1.01
N GLY A 1097 2.20 -20.29 -1.66
CA GLY A 1097 2.50 -20.11 -3.08
C GLY A 1097 3.54 -19.01 -3.35
N ASP A 1098 4.25 -19.18 -4.47
CA ASP A 1098 5.33 -18.28 -4.90
C ASP A 1098 4.85 -16.82 -5.08
N THR A 1099 3.59 -16.59 -5.47
CA THR A 1099 3.02 -15.24 -5.67
C THR A 1099 2.75 -14.51 -4.36
N THR A 1100 2.14 -15.17 -3.38
CA THR A 1100 1.88 -14.57 -2.06
C THR A 1100 3.19 -14.30 -1.33
N SER A 1101 4.15 -15.23 -1.42
CA SER A 1101 5.51 -15.03 -0.94
C SER A 1101 6.18 -13.83 -1.61
N LEU A 1102 5.99 -13.63 -2.92
CA LEU A 1102 6.50 -12.47 -3.63
C LEU A 1102 5.85 -11.16 -3.16
N CYS A 1103 4.53 -11.12 -2.95
CA CYS A 1103 3.84 -9.94 -2.41
C CYS A 1103 4.34 -9.57 -1.01
N ILE A 1104 4.52 -10.56 -0.13
CA ILE A 1104 5.10 -10.34 1.21
C ILE A 1104 6.52 -9.78 1.08
N CYS A 1105 7.33 -10.32 0.15
CA CYS A 1105 8.66 -9.78 -0.11
C CYS A 1105 8.63 -8.36 -0.64
N ILE A 1106 7.72 -8.02 -1.56
CA ILE A 1106 7.60 -6.66 -2.09
C ILE A 1106 7.24 -5.69 -0.96
N MET A 1107 6.28 -6.04 -0.12
CA MET A 1107 5.90 -5.23 1.04
C MET A 1107 7.07 -5.05 2.02
N ALA A 1108 7.80 -6.14 2.32
CA ALA A 1108 8.98 -6.08 3.17
C ALA A 1108 10.10 -5.22 2.57
N VAL A 1109 10.29 -5.26 1.24
CA VAL A 1109 11.24 -4.41 0.52
C VAL A 1109 10.84 -2.94 0.62
N LEU A 1110 9.56 -2.60 0.42
CA LEU A 1110 9.08 -1.22 0.53
C LEU A 1110 9.30 -0.66 1.95
N LEU A 1111 9.01 -1.45 2.99
CA LEU A 1111 9.29 -1.09 4.38
C LEU A 1111 10.79 -0.92 4.64
N CYS A 1112 11.62 -1.80 4.07
CA CYS A 1112 13.07 -1.72 4.19
C CYS A 1112 13.64 -0.49 3.49
N ILE A 1113 13.09 -0.07 2.33
CA ILE A 1113 13.52 1.13 1.62
C ILE A 1113 13.24 2.37 2.46
N GLU A 1114 12.06 2.47 3.06
CA GLU A 1114 11.71 3.61 3.91
C GLU A 1114 12.61 3.68 5.16
N SER A 1115 12.79 2.54 5.84
CA SER A 1115 13.72 2.43 6.97
C SER A 1115 15.16 2.77 6.57
N TYR A 1116 15.63 2.26 5.43
CA TYR A 1116 16.98 2.53 4.93
C TYR A 1116 17.16 4.02 4.66
N ARG A 1117 16.22 4.68 3.99
CA ARG A 1117 16.26 6.13 3.72
C ARG A 1117 16.40 6.94 5.00
N TYR A 1118 15.57 6.65 6.00
CA TYR A 1118 15.60 7.34 7.28
C TYR A 1118 16.93 7.11 8.02
N GLN A 1119 17.39 5.86 8.12
CA GLN A 1119 18.62 5.54 8.84
C GLN A 1119 19.89 5.98 8.11
N SER A 1120 19.92 5.94 6.78
CA SER A 1120 21.04 6.44 6.00
C SER A 1120 21.20 7.96 6.16
N GLN A 1121 20.09 8.69 6.33
CA GLN A 1121 20.14 10.13 6.61
C GLN A 1121 20.76 10.41 7.98
N ASN A 1122 20.34 9.68 9.02
CA ASN A 1122 20.91 9.80 10.36
C ASN A 1122 22.45 9.59 10.36
N ILE A 1123 22.92 8.56 9.65
CA ILE A 1123 24.36 8.28 9.49
C ILE A 1123 25.07 9.40 8.72
N LEU A 1124 24.45 9.92 7.65
CA LEU A 1124 25.00 11.02 6.87
C LEU A 1124 25.16 12.29 7.72
N ASP A 1125 24.19 12.60 8.57
CA ASP A 1125 24.20 13.78 9.43
C ASP A 1125 25.30 13.69 10.50
N THR A 1126 25.51 12.50 11.09
CA THR A 1126 26.64 12.23 11.98
C THR A 1126 27.97 12.30 11.24
N TRP A 1127 28.05 11.72 10.05
CA TRP A 1127 29.26 11.73 9.23
C TRP A 1127 29.71 13.15 8.90
N LYS A 1128 28.78 14.05 8.52
CA LYS A 1128 29.09 15.47 8.27
C LYS A 1128 29.69 16.17 9.49
N GLN A 1129 29.19 15.89 10.69
CA GLN A 1129 29.73 16.46 11.93
C GLN A 1129 31.15 15.96 12.21
N VAL A 1130 31.37 14.64 12.05
CA VAL A 1130 32.69 14.02 12.26
C VAL A 1130 33.70 14.50 11.23
N ASP A 1131 33.32 14.55 9.95
CA ASP A 1131 34.19 14.99 8.86
C ASP A 1131 34.62 16.44 9.03
N TYR A 1132 33.69 17.31 9.41
CA TYR A 1132 34.00 18.70 9.77
C TYR A 1132 35.01 18.80 10.92
N GLY A 1133 34.80 18.04 12.00
CA GLY A 1133 35.75 18.03 13.12
C GLY A 1133 37.13 17.48 12.74
N LEU A 1134 37.19 16.48 11.86
CA LEU A 1134 38.45 15.96 11.32
C LEU A 1134 39.17 16.97 10.43
N ASP A 1135 38.45 17.77 9.66
CA ASP A 1135 39.04 18.81 8.82
C ASP A 1135 39.66 19.93 9.67
N LEU A 1136 39.00 20.37 10.76
CA LEU A 1136 39.59 21.30 11.73
C LEU A 1136 40.91 20.77 12.31
N ILE A 1137 40.97 19.47 12.63
CA ILE A 1137 42.20 18.84 13.15
C ILE A 1137 43.30 18.81 12.09
N LYS A 1138 42.97 18.46 10.84
CA LYS A 1138 43.94 18.43 9.73
C LYS A 1138 44.47 19.82 9.42
N ASP A 1139 43.61 20.84 9.40
CA ASP A 1139 44.00 22.23 9.14
C ASP A 1139 44.92 22.73 10.24
N ALA A 1140 44.59 22.48 11.51
CA ALA A 1140 45.46 22.81 12.62
C ALA A 1140 46.85 22.13 12.55
N HIS A 1141 46.89 20.87 12.10
CA HIS A 1141 48.15 20.16 11.86
C HIS A 1141 48.96 20.79 10.73
N ASN A 1142 48.32 21.08 9.59
CA ASN A 1142 48.98 21.67 8.43
C ASN A 1142 49.51 23.09 8.72
N GLU A 1143 48.81 23.84 9.58
CA GLU A 1143 49.21 25.17 10.06
C GLU A 1143 50.26 25.13 11.19
N GLY A 1144 50.62 23.93 11.70
CA GLY A 1144 51.60 23.77 12.78
C GLY A 1144 51.12 24.24 14.16
N LYS A 1145 49.80 24.27 14.40
CA LYS A 1145 49.21 24.66 15.70
C LYS A 1145 49.48 23.60 16.76
N ALA A 1146 49.67 24.04 18.01
CA ALA A 1146 49.90 23.14 19.15
C ALA A 1146 48.61 22.46 19.65
N SER A 1147 47.46 23.13 19.53
CA SER A 1147 46.15 22.64 19.97
C SER A 1147 45.00 23.09 19.05
N VAL A 1148 43.89 22.37 19.11
CA VAL A 1148 42.64 22.65 18.39
C VAL A 1148 41.42 22.29 19.24
N GLU A 1149 40.39 23.13 19.15
CA GLU A 1149 39.07 22.90 19.73
C GLU A 1149 38.12 22.36 18.64
N VAL A 1150 37.40 21.29 18.95
CA VAL A 1150 36.52 20.59 18.00
C VAL A 1150 35.13 20.41 18.64
N PRO A 1151 34.03 20.69 17.94
CA PRO A 1151 32.69 20.52 18.50
C PRO A 1151 32.42 19.06 18.87
N LEU A 1152 31.80 18.84 20.03
CA LEU A 1152 31.38 17.51 20.48
C LEU A 1152 30.27 16.96 19.57
N LEU A 1153 30.31 15.64 19.35
CA LEU A 1153 29.37 14.96 18.47
C LEU A 1153 27.97 14.93 19.07
N GLN A 1154 26.98 15.50 18.38
CA GLN A 1154 25.59 15.40 18.79
C GLN A 1154 25.00 14.06 18.34
N LEU A 1155 24.78 13.14 19.28
CA LEU A 1155 24.28 11.80 19.00
C LEU A 1155 22.80 11.82 18.60
N ASN A 1156 22.48 11.13 17.49
CA ASN A 1156 21.12 10.99 16.96
C ASN A 1156 20.29 9.85 17.62
N GLY A 1157 20.91 9.07 18.52
CA GLY A 1157 20.26 7.96 19.23
C GLY A 1157 19.90 6.74 18.37
N SER A 1158 20.32 6.67 17.10
CA SER A 1158 20.02 5.55 16.22
C SER A 1158 20.91 4.33 16.51
N GLU A 1159 20.30 3.14 16.57
CA GLU A 1159 21.03 1.86 16.62
C GLU A 1159 21.81 1.54 15.33
N TYR A 1160 21.50 2.24 14.23
CA TYR A 1160 22.15 2.05 12.92
C TYR A 1160 23.41 2.89 12.77
N ASP A 1161 23.60 3.89 13.64
CA ASP A 1161 24.78 4.72 13.66
C ASP A 1161 25.93 4.03 14.41
N ALA A 1162 27.13 4.06 13.82
CA ALA A 1162 28.31 3.45 14.40
C ALA A 1162 28.83 4.23 15.63
N PHE A 1163 28.56 5.53 15.72
CA PHE A 1163 29.02 6.38 16.82
C PHE A 1163 28.11 6.30 18.06
N SER A 1164 26.89 5.81 17.90
CA SER A 1164 25.94 5.62 19.00
C SER A 1164 26.51 4.70 20.08
N GLU A 1165 26.62 5.17 21.33
CA GLU A 1165 27.19 4.46 22.49
C GLU A 1165 28.67 4.03 22.35
N THR A 1166 29.43 4.64 21.44
CA THR A 1166 30.89 4.48 21.34
C THR A 1166 31.62 5.69 21.90
N GLN A 1167 32.88 5.53 22.31
CA GLN A 1167 33.68 6.64 22.79
C GLN A 1167 34.12 7.52 21.61
N TYR A 1168 33.98 8.83 21.77
CA TYR A 1168 34.45 9.85 20.83
C TYR A 1168 35.24 10.94 21.59
N LEU A 1169 35.52 12.08 20.93
CA LEU A 1169 36.22 13.20 21.54
C LEU A 1169 35.48 13.69 22.80
N ASN A 1170 36.25 14.16 23.78
CA ASN A 1170 35.76 14.68 25.04
C ASN A 1170 36.40 16.05 25.35
N GLU A 1171 35.87 16.76 26.34
CA GLU A 1171 36.38 18.07 26.79
C GLU A 1171 37.83 17.96 27.31
N ASP A 1172 38.15 16.89 28.03
CA ASP A 1172 39.50 16.64 28.54
C ASP A 1172 40.46 16.14 27.44
N SER A 1173 41.52 16.90 27.15
CA SER A 1173 42.57 16.53 26.19
C SER A 1173 43.35 15.28 26.61
N GLY A 1174 43.39 14.97 27.91
CA GLY A 1174 43.99 13.76 28.47
C GLY A 1174 43.10 12.51 28.35
N SER A 1175 41.89 12.65 27.85
CA SER A 1175 41.00 11.50 27.62
C SER A 1175 41.58 10.53 26.60
N TRP A 1176 41.19 9.26 26.72
CA TRP A 1176 41.81 8.16 25.96
C TRP A 1176 41.75 8.36 24.44
N PHE A 1177 40.58 8.72 23.91
CA PHE A 1177 40.41 8.91 22.48
C PHE A 1177 41.11 10.20 21.97
N ASN A 1178 41.04 11.30 22.73
CA ASN A 1178 41.77 12.54 22.40
C ASN A 1178 43.28 12.32 22.34
N THR A 1179 43.83 11.50 23.25
CA THR A 1179 45.26 11.16 23.28
C THR A 1179 45.69 10.37 22.03
N TRP A 1180 44.88 9.41 21.58
CA TRP A 1180 45.13 8.66 20.33
C TRP A 1180 45.01 9.55 19.09
N MET A 1181 44.06 10.49 19.08
CA MET A 1181 43.91 11.46 18.00
C MET A 1181 45.09 12.45 17.97
N LYS A 1182 45.55 12.93 19.13
CA LYS A 1182 46.78 13.72 19.28
C LYS A 1182 47.99 12.96 18.77
N TYR A 1183 48.11 11.67 19.06
CA TYR A 1183 49.19 10.84 18.56
C TYR A 1183 49.15 10.68 17.02
N LYS A 1184 47.95 10.53 16.45
CA LYS A 1184 47.76 10.36 15.00
C LYS A 1184 48.04 11.64 14.21
N TYR A 1185 47.59 12.79 14.71
CA TYR A 1185 47.66 14.08 14.00
C TYR A 1185 48.70 15.05 14.56
N GLY A 1186 49.38 14.73 15.66
CA GLY A 1186 50.42 15.59 16.25
C GLY A 1186 49.92 16.90 16.89
N VAL A 1187 48.61 17.08 17.07
CA VAL A 1187 47.98 18.29 17.62
C VAL A 1187 47.15 17.94 18.85
N GLU A 1188 47.19 18.74 19.91
CA GLU A 1188 46.35 18.54 21.09
C GLU A 1188 44.88 18.89 20.82
N ILE A 1189 43.95 18.01 21.21
CA ILE A 1189 42.53 18.13 20.83
C ILE A 1189 41.68 18.23 22.09
N THR A 1190 40.80 19.23 22.13
CA THR A 1190 39.80 19.46 23.19
C THR A 1190 38.40 19.57 22.56
N GLY A 1191 37.40 18.98 23.21
CA GLY A 1191 36.00 19.06 22.79
C GLY A 1191 35.28 20.25 23.41
N TYR A 1192 34.33 20.86 22.69
CA TYR A 1192 33.43 21.90 23.22
C TYR A 1192 31.97 21.73 22.79
#